data_AF-A0A5D0T9T5-F1
#
_entry.id   AF-A0A5D0T9T5-F1
#
_cell.length_a   1.000
_cell.length_b   1.000
_cell.length_c   1.000
_cell.angle_alpha   90.00
_cell.angle_beta   90.00
_cell.angle_gamma   90.00
#
_symmetry.space_group_name_H-M   'P 1'
#
loop_
_entity.id
_entity.type
_entity.pdbx_description
1 polymer ?
#
loop_
_entity_poly.entity_id
_entity_poly.type
_entity_poly.pdbx_seq_one_letter_code
_entity_poly.pdbx_strand_id
1 'polypeptide(L)'
;MKKRNVVYIILSLLLVLLAGCIPINNAPTINISNQTVDEGSTLNLNLNNYANDPDGDSLTFYKTSGVGNVSVSDSSYTYNPRYNDSGTYYVTIQVSDGIATAQSTFKITVNDVNRDPNAPNLPDPSNNEQDVAVDVLISWWCTDPDGDSLVYDVYFGKTTNPGIVSTDQSSIFYDPGTLDPDTTYYWKIKAKDGKGGETTGPLWSFKTEAGNNPPNAPSNPSPANGSVDQSIDTNLSWTCSDPDGDDLTYDIYFGTSSNPPAEYYGKSTSNYDPGTLENDETYYWKIVAWDENGASTEGPVWHFSTEADNYPPETPSSPLPANGANDVSTTADLSWSCSDPDGDSLVYDVYFGESNNPPLEASNVSSENYDPGTLDEGKTYYWKIKAKDGNGGETTGPVWNFSTEGSYGEIYGNVEPYDGYVTSSNEVFESDLSNFTSENTKEYIDGEYIIGVSRNYDLEYAVNKIQKDEIFETAFTVKDSLETVDKSFAYILVESKLSLNQLKNELKNVNWVSNVERNYVYEVLDVYEPEVVPEIYPNDPDFDDQWHYETINLPAAWSQTTGSINVVVAVLDTGVRFDHPDLNGVFWDTGYDFVDDDLDPTDPGTDSEPNALSHGTHVAGTIAALSNNSTGVAGVNWGGTGGTKILPIRILGPNGGSSFNVAQGIIYAVEHGAKVINMSIGSTSPSLAVEEACTYGYENEVVLVAAAGNDNSGLRYPAKYSETYAIGAVTYDWQRSYYSNYGSELDFVAPGGDMRYDLDDDGNVDGVLSTSWSINSGNGYFYMQGTSMAAPHVS
;
A
#
# COMPACT_ATOMS: atom_id res chain seq x y z
N MET A 1 -46.52 183.72 -53.85
CA MET A 1 -47.35 184.92 -54.11
C MET A 1 -48.83 184.54 -53.97
N LYS A 2 -49.59 185.23 -53.09
CA LYS A 2 -51.08 185.29 -52.95
C LYS A 2 -51.86 183.99 -52.59
N LYS A 3 -52.49 183.95 -51.40
CA LYS A 3 -53.95 184.07 -51.06
C LYS A 3 -54.77 182.78 -51.32
N ARG A 4 -55.31 182.09 -50.29
CA ARG A 4 -56.57 182.29 -49.51
C ARG A 4 -57.88 181.87 -50.22
N ASN A 5 -58.60 180.94 -49.54
CA ASN A 5 -60.06 180.80 -49.37
C ASN A 5 -60.92 179.80 -50.21
N VAL A 6 -61.42 178.76 -49.50
CA VAL A 6 -62.82 178.27 -49.27
C VAL A 6 -63.76 177.91 -50.47
N VAL A 7 -64.34 176.69 -50.48
CA VAL A 7 -65.80 176.32 -50.44
C VAL A 7 -66.07 174.81 -50.74
N TYR A 8 -67.10 174.28 -50.05
CA TYR A 8 -67.77 172.97 -49.84
C TYR A 8 -68.29 172.06 -51.00
N ILE A 9 -68.57 170.76 -50.68
CA ILE A 9 -69.85 169.94 -50.76
C ILE A 9 -69.49 168.40 -50.70
N ILE A 10 -69.72 167.61 -49.62
CA ILE A 10 -70.86 166.75 -49.13
C ILE A 10 -71.03 165.33 -49.74
N LEU A 11 -71.39 164.35 -48.86
CA LEU A 11 -71.86 162.92 -48.98
C LEU A 11 -70.73 161.83 -49.02
N SER A 12 -70.34 161.04 -48.01
CA SER A 12 -70.95 160.11 -47.01
C SER A 12 -71.24 158.66 -47.48
N LEU A 13 -70.63 157.69 -46.74
CA LEU A 13 -71.04 156.30 -46.37
C LEU A 13 -70.45 155.03 -47.07
N LEU A 14 -70.10 154.05 -46.19
CA LEU A 14 -69.88 152.59 -46.34
C LEU A 14 -68.49 152.10 -46.87
N LEU A 15 -67.79 151.09 -46.31
CA LEU A 15 -68.21 149.82 -45.65
C LEU A 15 -66.99 149.24 -44.81
N VAL A 16 -67.03 149.24 -43.46
CA VAL A 16 -67.26 148.14 -42.48
C VAL A 16 -66.03 147.36 -41.99
N LEU A 17 -65.86 147.37 -40.65
CA LEU A 17 -65.00 146.54 -39.80
C LEU A 17 -65.33 145.04 -39.89
N LEU A 18 -64.34 144.17 -39.70
CA LEU A 18 -64.51 142.89 -38.99
C LEU A 18 -63.21 142.50 -38.26
N ALA A 19 -63.30 142.48 -36.94
CA ALA A 19 -62.41 141.74 -36.06
C ALA A 19 -62.87 140.27 -36.00
N GLY A 20 -61.94 139.35 -35.75
CA GLY A 20 -62.19 137.89 -35.70
C GLY A 20 -61.82 137.25 -37.03
N CYS A 21 -61.06 136.16 -37.12
CA CYS A 21 -60.71 135.13 -36.16
C CYS A 21 -59.33 134.63 -36.62
N ILE A 22 -58.41 134.34 -35.71
CA ILE A 22 -57.33 133.38 -36.06
C ILE A 22 -58.09 132.11 -36.48
N PRO A 23 -57.80 131.47 -37.63
CA PRO A 23 -58.45 130.20 -37.95
C PRO A 23 -58.28 129.28 -36.74
N ILE A 24 -59.41 128.91 -36.13
CA ILE A 24 -59.41 128.03 -34.98
C ILE A 24 -59.13 126.65 -35.57
N ASN A 25 -57.92 126.15 -35.34
CA ASN A 25 -57.52 124.79 -35.68
C ASN A 25 -58.44 123.79 -34.95
N ASN A 26 -59.14 122.94 -35.68
CA ASN A 26 -59.91 121.85 -35.10
C ASN A 26 -58.99 120.65 -34.95
N ALA A 27 -58.73 120.24 -33.70
CA ALA A 27 -57.82 119.13 -33.44
C ALA A 27 -58.25 117.85 -34.20
N PRO A 28 -57.30 117.02 -34.65
CA PRO A 28 -57.59 115.79 -35.35
C PRO A 28 -58.37 114.83 -34.43
N THR A 29 -59.08 113.87 -35.02
CA THR A 29 -59.75 112.79 -34.28
C THR A 29 -59.08 111.46 -34.59
N ILE A 30 -59.00 110.57 -33.60
CA ILE A 30 -58.51 109.20 -33.79
C ILE A 30 -59.31 108.25 -32.89
N ASN A 31 -59.74 107.11 -33.45
CA ASN A 31 -60.42 106.06 -32.72
C ASN A 31 -60.08 104.69 -33.30
N ILE A 32 -59.21 103.96 -32.60
CA ILE A 32 -58.81 102.60 -32.98
C ILE A 32 -59.58 101.61 -32.11
N SER A 33 -60.28 100.66 -32.73
CA SER A 33 -60.94 99.56 -32.01
C SER A 33 -59.93 98.55 -31.49
N ASN A 34 -60.29 97.83 -30.41
CA ASN A 34 -59.48 96.74 -29.88
C ASN A 34 -59.15 95.70 -30.95
N GLN A 35 -57.95 95.13 -30.89
CA GLN A 35 -57.44 94.13 -31.83
C GLN A 35 -57.15 92.81 -31.11
N THR A 36 -57.09 91.74 -31.89
CA THR A 36 -56.64 90.42 -31.44
C THR A 36 -55.63 89.89 -32.44
N VAL A 37 -54.59 89.22 -31.96
CA VAL A 37 -53.58 88.53 -32.78
C VAL A 37 -53.09 87.31 -32.03
N ASP A 38 -52.69 86.27 -32.75
CA ASP A 38 -52.08 85.08 -32.15
C ASP A 38 -50.57 85.31 -31.97
N GLU A 39 -49.96 84.72 -30.95
CA GLU A 39 -48.50 84.75 -30.83
C GLU A 39 -47.79 84.20 -32.08
N GLY A 40 -46.61 84.74 -32.39
CA GLY A 40 -45.87 84.38 -33.61
C GLY A 40 -46.46 84.95 -34.91
N SER A 41 -47.68 85.49 -34.88
CA SER A 41 -48.34 86.15 -36.02
C SER A 41 -48.17 87.67 -35.96
N THR A 42 -48.11 88.34 -37.12
CA THR A 42 -47.94 89.80 -37.18
C THR A 42 -49.29 90.52 -37.31
N LEU A 43 -49.56 91.47 -36.40
CA LEU A 43 -50.67 92.42 -36.51
C LEU A 43 -50.22 93.66 -37.29
N ASN A 44 -50.92 94.00 -38.38
CA ASN A 44 -50.69 95.21 -39.16
C ASN A 44 -51.97 96.05 -39.24
N LEU A 45 -51.86 97.35 -38.91
CA LEU A 45 -52.94 98.33 -39.04
C LEU A 45 -52.48 99.51 -39.90
N ASN A 46 -53.36 100.00 -40.77
CA ASN A 46 -53.17 101.29 -41.44
C ASN A 46 -53.88 102.38 -40.62
N LEU A 47 -53.12 103.31 -40.03
CA LEU A 47 -53.64 104.29 -39.07
C LEU A 47 -54.51 105.37 -39.71
N ASN A 48 -54.34 105.62 -41.02
CA ASN A 48 -55.21 106.56 -41.75
C ASN A 48 -56.68 106.10 -41.78
N ASN A 49 -56.94 104.81 -41.61
CA ASN A 49 -58.31 104.29 -41.55
C ASN A 49 -59.03 104.64 -40.23
N TYR A 50 -58.29 105.14 -39.23
CA TYR A 50 -58.79 105.35 -37.87
C TYR A 50 -58.71 106.81 -37.40
N ALA A 51 -58.20 107.71 -38.24
CA ALA A 51 -58.07 109.12 -37.90
C ALA A 51 -58.59 110.02 -39.02
N ASN A 52 -59.11 111.18 -38.64
CA ASN A 52 -59.61 112.18 -39.57
C ASN A 52 -59.36 113.59 -39.02
N ASP A 53 -58.92 114.48 -39.90
CA ASP A 53 -58.78 115.90 -39.61
C ASP A 53 -59.96 116.69 -40.21
N PRO A 54 -60.69 117.50 -39.42
CA PRO A 54 -61.80 118.30 -39.95
C PRO A 54 -61.38 119.40 -40.93
N ASP A 55 -60.15 119.90 -40.82
CA ASP A 55 -59.61 120.98 -41.66
C ASP A 55 -58.87 120.44 -42.90
N GLY A 56 -58.59 119.12 -42.92
CA GLY A 56 -57.99 118.40 -44.04
C GLY A 56 -56.46 118.40 -44.02
N ASP A 57 -55.86 118.74 -42.87
CA ASP A 57 -54.41 118.79 -42.69
C ASP A 57 -53.77 117.39 -42.71
N SER A 58 -52.49 117.34 -43.07
CA SER A 58 -51.74 116.07 -43.13
C SER A 58 -51.46 115.53 -41.73
N LEU A 59 -51.86 114.27 -41.50
CA LEU A 59 -51.74 113.63 -40.20
C LEU A 59 -50.40 112.93 -40.03
N THR A 60 -49.78 113.14 -38.87
CA THR A 60 -48.58 112.42 -38.45
C THR A 60 -48.87 111.62 -37.19
N PHE A 61 -48.48 110.35 -37.16
CA PHE A 61 -48.77 109.42 -36.08
C PHE A 61 -47.55 109.10 -35.23
N TYR A 62 -47.75 109.02 -33.92
CA TYR A 62 -46.71 108.66 -32.95
C TYR A 62 -47.26 107.64 -31.95
N LYS A 63 -46.50 106.58 -31.67
CA LYS A 63 -46.79 105.72 -30.52
C LYS A 63 -46.31 106.43 -29.26
N THR A 64 -47.22 106.68 -28.33
CA THR A 64 -46.89 107.31 -27.04
C THR A 64 -46.66 106.27 -25.96
N SER A 65 -47.35 105.13 -26.01
CA SER A 65 -47.15 104.01 -25.09
C SER A 65 -47.63 102.68 -25.68
N GLY A 66 -47.15 101.56 -25.12
CA GLY A 66 -47.54 100.20 -25.51
C GLY A 66 -46.57 99.50 -26.46
N VAL A 67 -46.96 98.31 -26.90
CA VAL A 67 -46.18 97.41 -27.79
C VAL A 67 -46.26 97.84 -29.27
N GLY A 68 -45.56 97.12 -30.15
CA GLY A 68 -45.53 97.39 -31.60
C GLY A 68 -44.76 98.65 -31.99
N ASN A 69 -44.78 99.01 -33.27
CA ASN A 69 -44.10 100.17 -33.82
C ASN A 69 -45.03 100.93 -34.76
N VAL A 70 -44.90 102.26 -34.79
CA VAL A 70 -45.55 103.10 -35.80
C VAL A 70 -44.50 103.54 -36.79
N SER A 71 -44.78 103.36 -38.08
CA SER A 71 -43.97 103.90 -39.16
C SER A 71 -44.62 105.19 -39.67
N VAL A 72 -43.87 106.29 -39.55
CA VAL A 72 -44.35 107.64 -39.88
C VAL A 72 -44.49 107.83 -41.40
N SER A 73 -43.64 107.18 -42.19
CA SER A 73 -43.58 107.36 -43.65
C SER A 73 -44.78 106.76 -44.40
N ASP A 74 -45.41 105.72 -43.86
CA ASP A 74 -46.53 104.99 -44.46
C ASP A 74 -47.76 104.94 -43.55
N SER A 75 -47.70 105.59 -42.38
CA SER A 75 -48.79 105.65 -41.39
C SER A 75 -49.28 104.26 -40.95
N SER A 76 -48.38 103.28 -40.84
CA SER A 76 -48.71 101.92 -40.41
C SER A 76 -48.34 101.67 -38.95
N TYR A 77 -49.08 100.78 -38.29
CA TYR A 77 -48.73 100.19 -37.00
C TYR A 77 -48.51 98.69 -37.18
N THR A 78 -47.38 98.18 -36.70
CA THR A 78 -47.01 96.76 -36.78
C THR A 78 -46.64 96.23 -35.40
N TYR A 79 -47.19 95.07 -35.03
CA TYR A 79 -46.82 94.36 -33.81
C TYR A 79 -46.61 92.87 -34.09
N ASN A 80 -45.44 92.36 -33.67
CA ASN A 80 -45.02 90.96 -33.86
C ASN A 80 -44.82 90.34 -32.46
N PRO A 81 -45.89 89.87 -31.79
CA PRO A 81 -45.77 89.14 -30.52
C PRO A 81 -44.92 87.88 -30.69
N ARG A 82 -44.02 87.64 -29.74
CA ARG A 82 -43.28 86.38 -29.54
C ARG A 82 -44.20 85.36 -28.84
N TYR A 83 -43.77 84.10 -28.78
CA TYR A 83 -44.49 83.00 -28.11
C TYR A 83 -44.55 83.07 -26.57
N ASN A 84 -44.08 84.18 -25.97
CA ASN A 84 -44.20 84.42 -24.52
C ASN A 84 -44.90 85.76 -24.24
N ASP A 85 -45.51 86.34 -25.28
CA ASP A 85 -46.14 87.65 -25.21
C ASP A 85 -47.68 87.52 -25.06
N SER A 86 -48.24 86.36 -24.73
CA SER A 86 -49.67 86.16 -24.56
C SER A 86 -50.22 87.04 -23.43
N GLY A 87 -51.44 87.54 -23.62
CA GLY A 87 -52.07 88.45 -22.67
C GLY A 87 -52.52 89.77 -23.29
N THR A 88 -52.67 90.77 -22.43
CA THR A 88 -53.36 92.02 -22.78
C THR A 88 -52.41 93.21 -22.74
N TYR A 89 -52.33 93.93 -23.85
CA TYR A 89 -51.53 95.15 -23.98
C TYR A 89 -52.42 96.34 -24.30
N TYR A 90 -52.08 97.50 -23.75
CA TYR A 90 -52.71 98.77 -24.10
C TYR A 90 -51.72 99.61 -24.90
N VAL A 91 -52.16 100.08 -26.06
CA VAL A 91 -51.36 100.90 -26.97
C VAL A 91 -52.04 102.24 -27.14
N THR A 92 -51.28 103.32 -26.97
CA THR A 92 -51.80 104.68 -27.17
C THR A 92 -51.10 105.32 -28.37
N ILE A 93 -51.89 105.63 -29.40
CA ILE A 93 -51.42 106.32 -30.60
C ILE A 93 -51.89 107.77 -30.53
N GLN A 94 -50.94 108.69 -30.67
CA GLN A 94 -51.19 110.10 -30.86
C GLN A 94 -51.16 110.44 -32.34
N VAL A 95 -52.12 111.23 -32.79
CA VAL A 95 -52.15 111.85 -34.11
C VAL A 95 -51.99 113.36 -33.97
N SER A 96 -51.25 113.99 -34.87
CA SER A 96 -51.06 115.44 -34.93
C SER A 96 -51.22 115.96 -36.35
N ASP A 97 -51.84 117.12 -36.47
CA ASP A 97 -51.96 117.96 -37.68
C ASP A 97 -50.80 118.99 -37.79
N GLY A 98 -49.87 119.00 -36.83
CA GLY A 98 -48.78 119.98 -36.72
C GLY A 98 -49.05 121.16 -35.76
N ILE A 99 -50.28 121.30 -35.26
CA ILE A 99 -50.71 122.36 -34.31
C ILE A 99 -51.34 121.74 -33.05
N ALA A 100 -52.30 120.85 -33.20
CA ALA A 100 -53.00 120.13 -32.15
C ALA A 100 -52.76 118.61 -32.23
N THR A 101 -53.19 117.91 -31.19
CA THR A 101 -52.97 116.48 -31.05
C THR A 101 -54.20 115.81 -30.45
N ALA A 102 -54.52 114.60 -30.90
CA ALA A 102 -55.47 113.70 -30.25
C ALA A 102 -54.85 112.33 -30.02
N GLN A 103 -55.42 111.56 -29.09
CA GLN A 103 -54.92 110.24 -28.73
C GLN A 103 -56.05 109.22 -28.71
N SER A 104 -55.74 107.98 -29.12
CA SER A 104 -56.61 106.82 -28.94
C SER A 104 -55.81 105.72 -28.24
N THR A 105 -56.38 105.19 -27.16
CA THR A 105 -55.87 104.00 -26.47
C THR A 105 -56.75 102.82 -26.81
N PHE A 106 -56.16 101.73 -27.31
CA PHE A 106 -56.86 100.50 -27.63
C PHE A 106 -56.16 99.29 -27.03
N LYS A 107 -56.94 98.22 -26.84
CA LYS A 107 -56.45 96.95 -26.31
C LYS A 107 -56.02 96.03 -27.45
N ILE A 108 -54.86 95.40 -27.32
CA ILE A 108 -54.45 94.25 -28.12
C ILE A 108 -54.50 93.02 -27.20
N THR A 109 -55.34 92.05 -27.56
CA THR A 109 -55.32 90.72 -26.94
C THR A 109 -54.42 89.82 -27.78
N VAL A 110 -53.35 89.32 -27.19
CA VAL A 110 -52.50 88.30 -27.82
C VAL A 110 -52.97 86.93 -27.34
N ASN A 111 -53.45 86.09 -28.25
CA ASN A 111 -53.88 84.72 -27.93
C ASN A 111 -52.66 83.81 -27.83
N ASP A 112 -52.68 82.99 -26.78
CA ASP A 112 -51.72 81.93 -26.51
C ASP A 112 -51.85 80.80 -27.56
N VAL A 113 -50.75 80.39 -28.18
CA VAL A 113 -50.73 79.33 -29.20
C VAL A 113 -49.80 78.21 -28.74
N ASN A 114 -50.41 77.05 -28.44
CA ASN A 114 -49.69 75.84 -28.04
C ASN A 114 -48.72 75.36 -29.11
N ARG A 115 -47.50 75.00 -28.71
CA ARG A 115 -46.46 74.39 -29.51
C ARG A 115 -46.23 72.96 -29.05
N ASP A 116 -45.90 72.08 -30.00
CA ASP A 116 -45.61 70.69 -29.67
C ASP A 116 -44.38 70.59 -28.73
N PRO A 117 -44.33 69.57 -27.85
CA PRO A 117 -43.18 69.31 -27.00
C PRO A 117 -41.88 69.17 -27.79
N ASN A 118 -40.73 69.49 -27.20
CA ASN A 118 -39.44 69.12 -27.80
C ASN A 118 -39.32 67.58 -27.89
N ALA A 119 -38.54 67.08 -28.84
CA ALA A 119 -38.30 65.65 -28.93
C ALA A 119 -37.57 65.13 -27.68
N PRO A 120 -38.03 63.99 -27.08
CA PRO A 120 -37.29 63.32 -26.03
C PRO A 120 -35.82 63.09 -26.42
N ASN A 121 -34.91 63.35 -25.50
CA ASN A 121 -33.45 63.29 -25.68
C ASN A 121 -32.77 62.78 -24.40
N LEU A 122 -31.42 62.72 -24.41
CA LEU A 122 -30.60 62.24 -23.30
C LEU A 122 -31.08 60.88 -22.74
N PRO A 123 -31.11 59.83 -23.58
CA PRO A 123 -31.48 58.50 -23.11
C PRO A 123 -30.43 57.96 -22.13
N ASP A 124 -30.91 57.29 -21.10
CA ASP A 124 -30.11 56.45 -20.21
C ASP A 124 -30.86 55.11 -20.06
N PRO A 125 -30.30 53.97 -20.48
CA PRO A 125 -29.00 53.78 -21.11
C PRO A 125 -28.82 54.57 -22.42
N SER A 126 -27.57 54.91 -22.70
CA SER A 126 -27.17 55.58 -23.94
C SER A 126 -27.50 54.73 -25.18
N ASN A 127 -27.69 55.40 -26.31
CA ASN A 127 -28.01 54.70 -27.54
C ASN A 127 -26.87 53.77 -28.00
N ASN A 128 -27.18 52.49 -28.20
CA ASN A 128 -26.30 51.36 -28.48
C ASN A 128 -25.35 50.98 -27.34
N GLU A 129 -25.64 51.36 -26.09
CA GLU A 129 -24.86 50.92 -24.94
C GLU A 129 -24.85 49.38 -24.85
N GLN A 130 -23.69 48.83 -24.51
CA GLN A 130 -23.48 47.40 -24.30
C GLN A 130 -23.31 47.15 -22.80
N ASP A 131 -23.44 45.90 -22.38
CA ASP A 131 -23.17 45.46 -21.01
C ASP A 131 -24.00 46.20 -19.95
N VAL A 132 -25.25 46.49 -20.29
CA VAL A 132 -26.20 47.14 -19.38
C VAL A 132 -26.79 46.11 -18.41
N ALA A 133 -26.80 46.43 -17.12
CA ALA A 133 -27.39 45.57 -16.09
C ALA A 133 -28.82 45.11 -16.43
N VAL A 134 -29.15 43.86 -16.14
CA VAL A 134 -30.49 43.30 -16.45
C VAL A 134 -31.64 43.93 -15.65
N ASP A 135 -31.35 44.65 -14.56
CA ASP A 135 -32.33 45.37 -13.73
C ASP A 135 -32.33 46.89 -13.96
N VAL A 136 -31.84 47.33 -15.12
CA VAL A 136 -31.72 48.75 -15.47
C VAL A 136 -33.05 49.50 -15.51
N LEU A 137 -33.04 50.71 -14.97
CA LEU A 137 -34.09 51.70 -15.14
C LEU A 137 -33.83 52.55 -16.39
N ILE A 138 -34.76 52.61 -17.34
CA ILE A 138 -34.62 53.49 -18.50
C ILE A 138 -35.14 54.90 -18.19
N SER A 139 -34.45 55.95 -18.64
CA SER A 139 -34.82 57.35 -18.42
C SER A 139 -34.48 58.25 -19.60
N TRP A 140 -35.17 59.39 -19.69
CA TRP A 140 -35.03 60.35 -20.78
C TRP A 140 -35.23 61.78 -20.25
N TRP A 141 -34.93 62.75 -21.10
CA TRP A 141 -35.22 64.16 -20.84
C TRP A 141 -36.11 64.74 -21.94
N CYS A 142 -37.05 65.61 -21.54
CA CYS A 142 -37.95 66.29 -22.46
C CYS A 142 -38.45 67.60 -21.83
N THR A 143 -38.75 68.58 -22.67
CA THR A 143 -39.22 69.91 -22.24
C THR A 143 -40.29 70.40 -23.20
N ASP A 144 -41.24 71.15 -22.69
CA ASP A 144 -42.23 71.83 -23.51
C ASP A 144 -41.81 73.30 -23.77
N PRO A 145 -41.87 73.82 -25.00
CA PRO A 145 -41.55 75.22 -25.29
C PRO A 145 -42.42 76.25 -24.56
N ASP A 146 -43.67 75.92 -24.23
CA ASP A 146 -44.64 76.75 -23.52
C ASP A 146 -44.63 76.49 -22.00
N GLY A 147 -43.85 75.50 -21.56
CA GLY A 147 -43.72 75.12 -20.15
C GLY A 147 -44.90 74.28 -19.65
N ASP A 148 -45.68 73.71 -20.55
CA ASP A 148 -46.76 72.79 -20.22
C ASP A 148 -46.23 71.51 -19.55
N SER A 149 -47.09 70.90 -18.73
CA SER A 149 -46.77 69.64 -18.06
C SER A 149 -46.83 68.49 -19.06
N LEU A 150 -45.76 67.72 -19.13
CA LEU A 150 -45.65 66.61 -20.08
C LEU A 150 -46.07 65.28 -19.45
N VAL A 151 -46.74 64.45 -20.26
CA VAL A 151 -46.93 63.02 -20.03
C VAL A 151 -46.33 62.21 -21.18
N TYR A 152 -46.00 60.94 -20.93
CA TYR A 152 -45.22 60.12 -21.84
C TYR A 152 -45.89 58.77 -22.12
N ASP A 153 -45.87 58.37 -23.40
CA ASP A 153 -46.05 56.98 -23.79
C ASP A 153 -44.68 56.34 -23.99
N VAL A 154 -44.45 55.22 -23.31
CA VAL A 154 -43.19 54.48 -23.33
C VAL A 154 -43.38 53.26 -24.23
N TYR A 155 -42.51 53.13 -25.24
CA TYR A 155 -42.44 51.95 -26.08
C TYR A 155 -41.16 51.19 -25.76
N PHE A 156 -41.26 49.90 -25.46
CA PHE A 156 -40.12 49.07 -25.09
C PHE A 156 -40.30 47.62 -25.60
N GLY A 157 -39.22 46.98 -26.05
CA GLY A 157 -39.25 45.55 -26.43
C GLY A 157 -38.03 45.10 -27.22
N LYS A 158 -38.00 43.82 -27.61
CA LYS A 158 -36.84 43.16 -28.26
C LYS A 158 -36.74 43.36 -29.79
N THR A 159 -37.59 44.21 -30.36
CA THR A 159 -37.64 44.44 -31.83
C THR A 159 -37.59 45.92 -32.12
N THR A 160 -37.15 46.28 -33.33
CA THR A 160 -37.07 47.67 -33.80
C THR A 160 -38.42 48.39 -33.90
N ASN A 161 -39.54 47.66 -33.74
CA ASN A 161 -40.87 48.23 -33.59
C ASN A 161 -41.45 47.85 -32.21
N PRO A 162 -40.96 48.47 -31.11
CA PRO A 162 -41.38 48.11 -29.77
C PRO A 162 -42.85 48.44 -29.51
N GLY A 163 -43.52 47.60 -28.71
CA GLY A 163 -44.89 47.83 -28.26
C GLY A 163 -44.96 48.89 -27.17
N ILE A 164 -46.14 49.46 -26.96
CA ILE A 164 -46.38 50.39 -25.85
C ILE A 164 -46.44 49.61 -24.53
N VAL A 165 -45.68 50.05 -23.54
CA VAL A 165 -45.59 49.42 -22.21
C VAL A 165 -46.12 50.32 -21.09
N SER A 166 -46.13 51.64 -21.31
CA SER A 166 -46.73 52.62 -20.40
C SER A 166 -47.37 53.75 -21.21
N THR A 167 -48.49 54.28 -20.73
CA THR A 167 -49.27 55.33 -21.40
C THR A 167 -49.55 56.46 -20.42
N ASP A 168 -49.42 57.70 -20.87
CA ASP A 168 -49.73 58.92 -20.09
C ASP A 168 -49.01 59.02 -18.73
N GLN A 169 -47.79 58.49 -18.61
CA GLN A 169 -47.03 58.60 -17.36
C GLN A 169 -46.37 59.97 -17.21
N SER A 170 -46.29 60.49 -15.99
CA SER A 170 -45.63 61.78 -15.69
C SER A 170 -44.14 61.65 -15.35
N SER A 171 -43.67 60.44 -15.04
CA SER A 171 -42.26 60.16 -14.75
C SER A 171 -41.42 60.17 -16.03
N ILE A 172 -40.19 60.69 -15.92
CA ILE A 172 -39.17 60.69 -16.99
C ILE A 172 -38.33 59.40 -17.01
N PHE A 173 -38.81 58.35 -16.35
CA PHE A 173 -38.18 57.04 -16.28
C PHE A 173 -39.23 55.93 -16.30
N TYR A 174 -38.80 54.72 -16.65
CA TYR A 174 -39.62 53.52 -16.68
C TYR A 174 -38.78 52.31 -16.23
N ASP A 175 -39.36 51.50 -15.35
CA ASP A 175 -38.76 50.24 -14.89
C ASP A 175 -39.33 49.10 -15.75
N PRO A 176 -38.51 48.49 -16.64
CA PRO A 176 -38.95 47.36 -17.45
C PRO A 176 -38.99 46.03 -16.69
N GLY A 177 -38.55 45.99 -15.42
CA GLY A 177 -38.29 44.78 -14.65
C GLY A 177 -36.98 44.10 -15.05
N THR A 178 -36.76 42.88 -14.56
CA THR A 178 -35.59 42.07 -14.93
C THR A 178 -35.65 41.64 -16.39
N LEU A 179 -34.63 42.00 -17.14
CA LEU A 179 -34.48 41.73 -18.57
C LEU A 179 -33.75 40.41 -18.81
N ASP A 180 -34.02 39.79 -19.97
CA ASP A 180 -33.20 38.66 -20.43
C ASP A 180 -31.76 39.12 -20.69
N PRO A 181 -30.75 38.37 -20.22
CA PRO A 181 -29.35 38.65 -20.50
C PRO A 181 -29.01 38.51 -22.00
N ASP A 182 -27.86 39.06 -22.39
CA ASP A 182 -27.33 39.07 -23.76
C ASP A 182 -28.32 39.54 -24.85
N THR A 183 -29.34 40.32 -24.46
CA THR A 183 -30.47 40.65 -25.34
C THR A 183 -30.48 42.13 -25.67
N THR A 184 -30.64 42.45 -26.96
CA THR A 184 -30.83 43.83 -27.42
C THR A 184 -32.29 44.27 -27.25
N TYR A 185 -32.51 45.34 -26.50
CA TYR A 185 -33.80 46.01 -26.35
C TYR A 185 -33.83 47.32 -27.11
N TYR A 186 -35.01 47.66 -27.64
CA TYR A 186 -35.29 48.88 -28.38
C TYR A 186 -36.42 49.64 -27.69
N TRP A 187 -36.28 50.96 -27.63
CA TRP A 187 -37.26 51.81 -26.97
C TRP A 187 -37.34 53.21 -27.57
N LYS A 188 -38.49 53.86 -27.39
CA LYS A 188 -38.72 55.25 -27.79
C LYS A 188 -39.82 55.85 -26.93
N ILE A 189 -39.83 57.17 -26.85
CA ILE A 189 -40.76 57.93 -26.03
C ILE A 189 -41.60 58.85 -26.91
N LYS A 190 -42.90 58.90 -26.68
CA LYS A 190 -43.77 59.95 -27.19
C LYS A 190 -44.16 60.87 -26.04
N ALA A 191 -43.78 62.14 -26.12
CA ALA A 191 -44.18 63.18 -25.17
C ALA A 191 -45.47 63.88 -25.63
N LYS A 192 -46.35 64.19 -24.69
CA LYS A 192 -47.65 64.85 -24.91
C LYS A 192 -47.83 65.98 -23.89
N ASP A 193 -48.31 67.14 -24.33
CA ASP A 193 -48.49 68.35 -23.49
C ASP A 193 -49.87 68.48 -22.83
N GLY A 194 -50.82 67.59 -23.16
CA GLY A 194 -52.21 67.68 -22.69
C GLY A 194 -53.02 68.83 -23.31
N LYS A 195 -52.44 69.59 -24.25
CA LYS A 195 -53.05 70.66 -25.05
C LYS A 195 -53.24 70.28 -26.51
N GLY A 196 -52.71 69.11 -26.91
CA GLY A 196 -52.91 68.49 -28.21
C GLY A 196 -51.62 68.36 -29.02
N GLY A 197 -50.49 68.83 -28.51
CA GLY A 197 -49.19 68.62 -29.11
C GLY A 197 -48.56 67.29 -28.68
N GLU A 198 -47.99 66.59 -29.64
CA GLU A 198 -47.31 65.32 -29.42
C GLU A 198 -46.02 65.23 -30.23
N THR A 199 -44.92 64.84 -29.58
CA THR A 199 -43.63 64.62 -30.26
C THR A 199 -43.07 63.26 -29.90
N THR A 200 -42.75 62.46 -30.93
CA THR A 200 -42.08 61.16 -30.75
C THR A 200 -40.57 61.30 -30.93
N GLY A 201 -39.82 60.83 -29.94
CA GLY A 201 -38.35 60.80 -29.97
C GLY A 201 -37.80 59.74 -30.92
N PRO A 202 -36.47 59.70 -31.12
CA PRO A 202 -35.80 58.66 -31.90
C PRO A 202 -35.96 57.28 -31.25
N LEU A 203 -35.69 56.23 -32.04
CA LEU A 203 -35.55 54.87 -31.52
C LEU A 203 -34.15 54.71 -30.93
N TRP A 204 -34.08 54.33 -29.67
CA TRP A 204 -32.86 53.96 -28.96
C TRP A 204 -32.79 52.46 -28.76
N SER A 205 -31.58 51.95 -28.56
CA SER A 205 -31.36 50.56 -28.15
C SER A 205 -30.22 50.44 -27.16
N PHE A 206 -30.22 49.36 -26.40
CA PHE A 206 -29.06 48.91 -25.62
C PHE A 206 -29.04 47.38 -25.62
N LYS A 207 -27.89 46.79 -25.30
CA LYS A 207 -27.74 45.36 -25.10
C LYS A 207 -27.45 45.13 -23.62
N THR A 208 -28.23 44.25 -23.00
CA THR A 208 -27.96 43.84 -21.63
C THR A 208 -26.64 43.08 -21.55
N GLU A 209 -26.00 43.09 -20.40
CA GLU A 209 -24.87 42.23 -20.07
C GLU A 209 -25.15 40.77 -20.45
N ALA A 210 -24.10 40.08 -20.90
CA ALA A 210 -24.15 38.64 -21.03
C ALA A 210 -24.47 38.06 -19.65
N GLY A 211 -25.37 37.08 -19.60
CA GLY A 211 -25.73 36.46 -18.34
C GLY A 211 -24.51 35.70 -17.86
N ASN A 212 -24.14 35.87 -16.59
CA ASN A 212 -23.07 35.10 -15.99
C ASN A 212 -23.39 33.61 -16.09
N ASN A 213 -22.65 32.88 -16.92
CA ASN A 213 -22.73 31.45 -17.03
C ASN A 213 -21.94 30.87 -15.86
N PRO A 214 -22.54 29.98 -15.05
CA PRO A 214 -21.81 29.41 -13.95
C PRO A 214 -20.57 28.66 -14.47
N PRO A 215 -19.54 28.48 -13.63
CA PRO A 215 -18.32 27.80 -14.02
C PRO A 215 -18.62 26.40 -14.58
N ASN A 216 -17.78 25.90 -15.50
CA ASN A 216 -17.88 24.51 -15.89
C ASN A 216 -17.61 23.61 -14.69
N ALA A 217 -18.23 22.43 -14.63
CA ALA A 217 -18.02 21.51 -13.52
C ALA A 217 -16.52 21.17 -13.38
N PRO A 218 -15.97 21.20 -12.15
CA PRO A 218 -14.61 20.73 -11.88
C PRO A 218 -14.38 19.33 -12.47
N SER A 219 -13.22 19.11 -13.07
CA SER A 219 -12.88 17.90 -13.82
C SER A 219 -11.38 17.58 -13.74
N ASN A 220 -10.98 16.41 -14.25
CA ASN A 220 -9.61 15.90 -14.21
C ASN A 220 -9.00 15.91 -12.79
N PRO A 221 -9.63 15.20 -11.84
CA PRO A 221 -9.10 15.12 -10.49
C PRO A 221 -7.74 14.44 -10.47
N SER A 222 -6.87 14.94 -9.59
CA SER A 222 -5.66 14.27 -9.16
C SER A 222 -5.64 14.32 -7.62
N PRO A 223 -5.59 13.18 -6.91
CA PRO A 223 -5.60 11.81 -7.42
C PRO A 223 -6.79 11.49 -8.33
N ALA A 224 -6.59 10.59 -9.30
CA ALA A 224 -7.65 10.23 -10.25
C ALA A 224 -8.81 9.54 -9.52
N ASN A 225 -10.04 9.74 -9.98
CA ASN A 225 -11.18 9.12 -9.32
C ASN A 225 -11.07 7.58 -9.30
N GLY A 226 -11.12 7.00 -8.11
CA GLY A 226 -10.94 5.57 -7.86
C GLY A 226 -9.48 5.11 -7.86
N SER A 227 -8.49 6.00 -7.85
CA SER A 227 -7.09 5.60 -7.71
C SER A 227 -6.85 5.00 -6.33
N VAL A 228 -6.05 3.94 -6.30
CA VAL A 228 -5.56 3.30 -5.08
C VAL A 228 -4.09 3.64 -4.85
N ASP A 229 -3.54 3.27 -3.69
CA ASP A 229 -2.12 3.40 -3.33
C ASP A 229 -1.59 4.83 -3.48
N GLN A 230 -2.36 5.81 -3.03
CA GLN A 230 -1.93 7.22 -3.06
C GLN A 230 -1.13 7.56 -1.81
N SER A 231 0.00 8.25 -1.98
CA SER A 231 0.80 8.69 -0.83
C SER A 231 -0.04 9.45 0.20
N ILE A 232 0.21 9.24 1.50
CA ILE A 232 -0.48 9.98 2.56
C ILE A 232 -0.23 11.49 2.55
N ASP A 233 0.80 11.96 1.85
CA ASP A 233 1.07 13.38 1.63
C ASP A 233 0.55 13.87 0.27
N THR A 234 -0.38 13.13 -0.35
CA THR A 234 -0.91 13.48 -1.67
C THR A 234 -1.72 14.78 -1.64
N ASN A 235 -1.45 15.65 -2.61
CA ASN A 235 -2.19 16.88 -2.81
C ASN A 235 -3.34 16.66 -3.79
N LEU A 236 -4.47 17.29 -3.53
CA LEU A 236 -5.59 17.33 -4.44
C LEU A 236 -5.35 18.40 -5.50
N SER A 237 -5.73 18.14 -6.75
CA SER A 237 -5.83 19.15 -7.79
C SER A 237 -6.89 18.80 -8.80
N TRP A 238 -7.41 19.83 -9.46
CA TRP A 238 -8.49 19.72 -10.44
C TRP A 238 -8.31 20.77 -11.52
N THR A 239 -9.11 20.66 -12.57
CA THR A 239 -9.24 21.65 -13.62
C THR A 239 -10.67 22.18 -13.65
N CYS A 240 -10.79 23.47 -13.88
CA CYS A 240 -12.07 24.15 -13.96
C CYS A 240 -11.88 25.38 -14.85
N SER A 241 -12.93 25.77 -15.56
CA SER A 241 -12.91 26.94 -16.44
C SER A 241 -14.27 27.60 -16.42
N ASP A 242 -14.28 28.91 -16.56
CA ASP A 242 -15.52 29.65 -16.71
C ASP A 242 -15.83 29.89 -18.20
N PRO A 243 -17.07 29.70 -18.67
CA PRO A 243 -17.45 30.03 -20.05
C PRO A 243 -17.23 31.50 -20.43
N ASP A 244 -17.35 32.42 -19.48
CA ASP A 244 -17.21 33.87 -19.65
C ASP A 244 -15.77 34.35 -19.38
N GLY A 245 -14.93 33.47 -18.82
CA GLY A 245 -13.52 33.73 -18.54
C GLY A 245 -13.27 34.42 -17.20
N ASP A 246 -14.27 34.40 -16.31
CA ASP A 246 -14.22 34.95 -14.97
C ASP A 246 -13.19 34.24 -14.08
N ASP A 247 -12.66 34.98 -13.09
CA ASP A 247 -11.80 34.41 -12.06
C ASP A 247 -12.62 33.49 -11.14
N LEU A 248 -12.04 32.32 -10.82
CA LEU A 248 -12.72 31.27 -10.06
C LEU A 248 -12.20 31.16 -8.63
N THR A 249 -13.13 30.88 -7.72
CA THR A 249 -12.83 30.40 -6.36
C THR A 249 -13.47 29.04 -6.10
N TYR A 250 -12.92 28.29 -5.15
CA TYR A 250 -13.28 26.89 -4.91
C TYR A 250 -13.55 26.63 -3.43
N ASP A 251 -14.70 26.01 -3.15
CA ASP A 251 -14.97 25.39 -1.86
C ASP A 251 -14.58 23.91 -1.93
N ILE A 252 -13.78 23.47 -0.97
CA ILE A 252 -13.25 22.12 -0.90
C ILE A 252 -13.99 21.34 0.18
N TYR A 253 -14.53 20.19 -0.22
CA TYR A 253 -15.12 19.21 0.66
C TYR A 253 -14.25 17.96 0.63
N PHE A 254 -13.83 17.47 1.79
CA PHE A 254 -12.89 16.36 1.90
C PHE A 254 -13.13 15.57 3.19
N GLY A 255 -13.02 14.24 3.15
CA GLY A 255 -13.09 13.38 4.34
C GLY A 255 -13.36 11.92 3.98
N THR A 256 -13.56 11.07 4.98
CA THR A 256 -13.74 9.60 4.80
C THR A 256 -15.18 9.16 4.49
N SER A 257 -16.11 10.11 4.41
CA SER A 257 -17.51 9.84 4.07
C SER A 257 -17.80 10.14 2.61
N SER A 258 -18.61 9.29 1.96
CA SER A 258 -19.10 9.52 0.59
C SER A 258 -19.91 10.82 0.40
N ASN A 259 -20.34 11.45 1.51
CA ASN A 259 -20.77 12.85 1.52
C ASN A 259 -19.80 13.67 2.40
N PRO A 260 -18.66 14.11 1.84
CA PRO A 260 -17.57 14.69 2.63
C PRO A 260 -17.97 16.06 3.23
N PRO A 261 -17.48 16.40 4.44
CA PRO A 261 -17.69 17.71 5.04
C PRO A 261 -16.91 18.80 4.31
N ALA A 262 -17.30 20.06 4.53
CA ALA A 262 -16.56 21.21 4.01
C ALA A 262 -15.31 21.47 4.85
N GLU A 263 -14.15 21.57 4.19
CA GLU A 263 -12.86 21.82 4.82
C GLU A 263 -12.37 23.25 4.58
N TYR A 264 -12.61 23.80 3.38
CA TYR A 264 -12.13 25.13 3.02
C TYR A 264 -13.09 25.85 2.09
N TYR A 265 -13.19 27.18 2.25
CA TYR A 265 -14.05 28.03 1.43
C TYR A 265 -13.26 29.10 0.67
N GLY A 266 -13.62 29.35 -0.59
CA GLY A 266 -13.12 30.48 -1.38
C GLY A 266 -11.63 30.39 -1.78
N LYS A 267 -11.10 29.20 -2.09
CA LYS A 267 -9.71 29.02 -2.53
C LYS A 267 -9.53 29.52 -3.96
N SER A 268 -8.51 30.34 -4.22
CA SER A 268 -8.24 30.92 -5.55
C SER A 268 -7.33 30.08 -6.45
N THR A 269 -6.95 28.86 -6.03
CA THR A 269 -6.05 27.97 -6.77
C THR A 269 -6.67 26.59 -6.89
N SER A 270 -6.42 25.91 -8.00
CA SER A 270 -7.00 24.60 -8.33
C SER A 270 -6.21 23.41 -7.74
N ASN A 271 -5.70 23.59 -6.53
CA ASN A 271 -5.01 22.56 -5.74
C ASN A 271 -5.44 22.67 -4.29
N TYR A 272 -5.24 21.64 -3.47
CA TYR A 272 -5.48 21.65 -2.04
C TYR A 272 -4.59 20.61 -1.35
N ASP A 273 -3.96 21.01 -0.25
CA ASP A 273 -3.19 20.13 0.61
C ASP A 273 -4.07 19.74 1.79
N PRO A 274 -4.55 18.49 1.87
CA PRO A 274 -5.37 18.03 3.00
C PRO A 274 -4.53 17.78 4.27
N GLY A 275 -3.21 17.93 4.21
CA GLY A 275 -2.27 17.47 5.23
C GLY A 275 -1.95 15.98 5.10
N THR A 276 -1.18 15.46 6.05
CA THR A 276 -0.86 14.03 6.11
C THR A 276 -2.12 13.23 6.46
N LEU A 277 -2.44 12.28 5.59
CA LEU A 277 -3.59 11.40 5.69
C LEU A 277 -3.26 10.12 6.46
N GLU A 278 -4.29 9.42 6.92
CA GLU A 278 -4.15 8.06 7.46
C GLU A 278 -3.95 7.06 6.32
N ASN A 279 -3.13 6.03 6.57
CA ASN A 279 -2.93 4.90 5.66
C ASN A 279 -4.14 3.97 5.59
N ASP A 280 -4.24 3.17 4.53
CA ASP A 280 -5.31 2.19 4.25
C ASP A 280 -6.74 2.76 4.37
N GLU A 281 -6.92 4.04 4.05
CA GLU A 281 -8.19 4.73 4.23
C GLU A 281 -8.69 5.29 2.89
N THR A 282 -10.01 5.24 2.68
CA THR A 282 -10.63 5.82 1.47
C THR A 282 -11.14 7.22 1.76
N TYR A 283 -10.59 8.20 1.06
CA TYR A 283 -11.02 9.58 1.14
C TYR A 283 -11.89 9.96 -0.05
N TYR A 284 -12.96 10.70 0.24
CA TYR A 284 -13.89 11.26 -0.71
C TYR A 284 -13.77 12.78 -0.72
N TRP A 285 -13.88 13.37 -1.89
CA TRP A 285 -13.80 14.82 -2.04
C TRP A 285 -14.61 15.35 -3.20
N LYS A 286 -15.05 16.59 -3.08
CA LYS A 286 -15.71 17.32 -4.17
C LYS A 286 -15.36 18.79 -4.09
N ILE A 287 -15.48 19.46 -5.24
CA ILE A 287 -15.21 20.88 -5.38
C ILE A 287 -16.48 21.59 -5.84
N VAL A 288 -16.81 22.70 -5.20
CA VAL A 288 -17.80 23.66 -5.70
C VAL A 288 -17.03 24.86 -6.24
N ALA A 289 -17.12 25.09 -7.55
CA ALA A 289 -16.50 26.25 -8.18
C ALA A 289 -17.49 27.41 -8.20
N TRP A 290 -17.00 28.61 -7.87
CA TRP A 290 -17.72 29.86 -7.86
C TRP A 290 -17.02 30.87 -8.78
N ASP A 291 -17.78 31.62 -9.56
CA ASP A 291 -17.28 32.79 -10.27
C ASP A 291 -17.34 34.06 -9.39
N GLU A 292 -16.75 35.16 -9.87
CA GLU A 292 -16.74 36.45 -9.17
C GLU A 292 -18.13 37.11 -9.06
N ASN A 293 -19.08 36.67 -9.89
CA ASN A 293 -20.44 37.16 -9.98
C ASN A 293 -21.42 36.33 -9.12
N GLY A 294 -20.91 35.32 -8.40
CA GLY A 294 -21.63 34.51 -7.41
C GLY A 294 -22.41 33.32 -7.95
N ALA A 295 -22.27 32.94 -9.23
CA ALA A 295 -22.81 31.67 -9.70
C ALA A 295 -21.82 30.53 -9.43
N SER A 296 -22.36 29.31 -9.28
CA SER A 296 -21.58 28.17 -8.81
C SER A 296 -21.96 26.88 -9.51
N THR A 297 -20.98 26.00 -9.68
CA THR A 297 -21.19 24.63 -10.15
C THR A 297 -20.55 23.64 -9.20
N GLU A 298 -21.36 22.71 -8.70
CA GLU A 298 -20.90 21.57 -7.92
C GLU A 298 -20.30 20.49 -8.85
N GLY A 299 -19.07 20.08 -8.57
CA GLY A 299 -18.42 18.95 -9.23
C GLY A 299 -18.88 17.59 -8.70
N PRO A 300 -18.55 16.49 -9.40
CA PRO A 300 -18.81 15.14 -8.91
C PRO A 300 -18.02 14.85 -7.61
N VAL A 301 -18.51 13.87 -6.84
CA VAL A 301 -17.72 13.30 -5.73
C VAL A 301 -16.69 12.34 -6.31
N TRP A 302 -15.42 12.64 -6.07
CA TRP A 302 -14.30 11.77 -6.35
C TRP A 302 -13.86 11.03 -5.10
N HIS A 303 -13.15 9.93 -5.28
CA HIS A 303 -12.50 9.23 -4.18
C HIS A 303 -11.15 8.66 -4.59
N PHE A 304 -10.31 8.40 -3.61
CA PHE A 304 -9.08 7.61 -3.74
C PHE A 304 -8.82 6.89 -2.43
N SER A 305 -8.01 5.83 -2.45
CA SER A 305 -7.47 5.22 -1.23
C SER A 305 -6.01 5.59 -1.07
N THR A 306 -5.60 5.83 0.17
CA THR A 306 -4.19 6.01 0.52
C THR A 306 -3.43 4.70 0.41
N GLU A 307 -2.10 4.79 0.34
CA GLU A 307 -1.21 3.65 0.49
C GLU A 307 -1.55 2.88 1.77
N ALA A 308 -1.45 1.56 1.71
CA ALA A 308 -1.60 0.74 2.90
C ALA A 308 -0.53 1.14 3.92
N ASP A 309 -0.79 0.92 5.20
CA ASP A 309 0.26 1.03 6.22
C ASP A 309 1.36 0.06 5.79
N ASN A 310 2.57 0.56 5.53
CA ASN A 310 3.71 -0.31 5.36
C ASN A 310 4.12 -0.83 6.73
N TYR A 311 3.62 -2.00 7.08
CA TYR A 311 4.05 -2.74 8.24
C TYR A 311 5.49 -3.18 8.00
N PRO A 312 6.42 -2.89 8.93
CA PRO A 312 7.78 -3.34 8.76
C PRO A 312 7.81 -4.87 8.68
N PRO A 313 8.85 -5.45 8.06
CA PRO A 313 8.92 -6.90 7.87
C PRO A 313 8.76 -7.62 9.20
N GLU A 314 8.17 -8.82 9.19
CA GLU A 314 8.12 -9.64 10.39
C GLU A 314 9.53 -9.90 10.92
N THR A 315 9.64 -10.18 12.22
CA THR A 315 10.98 -10.43 12.79
C THR A 315 11.59 -11.68 12.15
N PRO A 316 12.81 -11.60 11.58
CA PRO A 316 13.50 -12.77 11.03
C PRO A 316 13.48 -13.91 12.04
N SER A 317 13.13 -15.11 11.57
CA SER A 317 12.85 -16.28 12.40
C SER A 317 13.39 -17.55 11.74
N SER A 318 13.21 -18.70 12.40
CA SER A 318 13.63 -20.01 11.89
C SER A 318 15.07 -20.04 11.36
N PRO A 319 16.07 -19.59 12.16
CA PRO A 319 17.45 -19.59 11.71
C PRO A 319 17.92 -21.01 11.40
N LEU A 320 18.68 -21.13 10.33
CA LEU A 320 19.50 -22.29 10.00
C LEU A 320 20.91 -21.76 9.70
N PRO A 321 21.95 -22.21 10.40
CA PRO A 321 21.91 -23.15 11.51
C PRO A 321 21.05 -22.65 12.68
N ALA A 322 20.36 -23.58 13.35
CA ALA A 322 19.45 -23.26 14.44
C ALA A 322 20.18 -22.52 15.57
N ASN A 323 19.47 -21.65 16.29
CA ASN A 323 20.08 -20.91 17.39
C ASN A 323 20.55 -21.87 18.50
N GLY A 324 21.85 -21.82 18.81
CA GLY A 324 22.53 -22.72 19.73
C GLY A 324 22.91 -24.07 19.11
N ALA A 325 22.80 -24.25 17.78
CA ALA A 325 23.21 -25.49 17.12
C ALA A 325 24.70 -25.73 17.33
N ASN A 326 25.07 -26.99 17.59
CA ASN A 326 26.45 -27.46 17.62
C ASN A 326 26.70 -28.34 16.40
N ASP A 327 27.98 -28.61 16.12
CA ASP A 327 28.43 -29.51 15.07
C ASP A 327 27.93 -29.15 13.66
N VAL A 328 27.81 -27.85 13.42
CA VAL A 328 27.41 -27.31 12.14
C VAL A 328 28.56 -27.42 11.15
N SER A 329 28.31 -27.95 9.95
CA SER A 329 29.34 -28.07 8.92
C SER A 329 30.11 -26.75 8.71
N THR A 330 31.43 -26.84 8.55
CA THR A 330 32.29 -25.69 8.22
C THR A 330 31.96 -25.04 6.87
N THR A 331 31.10 -25.67 6.06
CA THR A 331 30.57 -25.10 4.81
C THR A 331 29.08 -24.79 4.89
N ALA A 332 28.52 -24.62 6.08
CA ALA A 332 27.09 -24.37 6.25
C ALA A 332 26.71 -22.95 5.79
N ASP A 333 25.70 -22.90 4.93
CA ASP A 333 25.02 -21.66 4.59
C ASP A 333 24.10 -21.22 5.74
N LEU A 334 23.97 -19.91 5.91
CA LEU A 334 22.95 -19.31 6.76
C LEU A 334 21.65 -19.20 5.97
N SER A 335 20.51 -19.50 6.58
CA SER A 335 19.18 -19.19 6.04
C SER A 335 18.21 -18.87 7.17
N TRP A 336 17.18 -18.10 6.86
CA TRP A 336 16.20 -17.61 7.82
C TRP A 336 14.86 -17.46 7.11
N SER A 337 13.76 -17.42 7.86
CA SER A 337 12.45 -17.08 7.32
C SER A 337 12.07 -15.67 7.71
N CYS A 338 11.56 -14.91 6.76
CA CYS A 338 11.03 -13.58 6.99
C CYS A 338 9.90 -13.33 6.00
N SER A 339 8.82 -12.71 6.45
CA SER A 339 7.72 -12.32 5.57
C SER A 339 7.39 -10.87 5.84
N ASP A 340 6.83 -10.21 4.84
CA ASP A 340 6.30 -8.88 5.01
C ASP A 340 4.76 -8.97 5.14
N PRO A 341 4.13 -8.34 6.15
CA PRO A 341 2.67 -8.36 6.29
C PRO A 341 1.93 -7.82 5.06
N ASP A 342 2.55 -6.90 4.32
CA ASP A 342 2.00 -6.29 3.10
C ASP A 342 2.41 -7.04 1.82
N GLY A 343 3.23 -8.09 1.95
CA GLY A 343 3.74 -8.89 0.85
C GLY A 343 4.84 -8.20 0.04
N ASP A 344 5.46 -7.15 0.61
CA ASP A 344 6.56 -6.43 -0.01
C ASP A 344 7.80 -7.31 -0.21
N SER A 345 8.57 -6.99 -1.25
CA SER A 345 9.84 -7.68 -1.53
C SER A 345 10.90 -7.27 -0.51
N LEU A 346 11.48 -8.25 0.17
CA LEU A 346 12.46 -8.03 1.24
C LEU A 346 13.90 -8.10 0.76
N VAL A 347 14.75 -7.28 1.38
CA VAL A 347 16.22 -7.39 1.32
C VAL A 347 16.80 -7.43 2.73
N TYR A 348 17.96 -8.06 2.87
CA TYR A 348 18.53 -8.41 4.17
C TYR A 348 19.94 -7.86 4.35
N ASP A 349 20.20 -7.27 5.52
CA ASP A 349 21.55 -7.03 6.02
C ASP A 349 21.94 -8.19 6.94
N VAL A 350 23.00 -8.90 6.58
CA VAL A 350 23.53 -10.06 7.30
C VAL A 350 24.70 -9.62 8.17
N TYR A 351 24.57 -9.82 9.47
CA TYR A 351 25.63 -9.61 10.43
C TYR A 351 26.17 -10.98 10.85
N PHE A 352 27.48 -11.19 10.76
CA PHE A 352 28.10 -12.49 11.03
C PHE A 352 29.50 -12.33 11.65
N GLY A 353 29.87 -13.17 12.63
CA GLY A 353 31.24 -13.26 13.16
C GLY A 353 31.37 -13.93 14.53
N GLU A 354 32.59 -14.05 15.06
CA GLU A 354 32.90 -14.77 16.31
C GLU A 354 32.50 -14.04 17.62
N SER A 355 31.70 -12.98 17.55
CA SER A 355 31.32 -12.20 18.74
C SER A 355 29.83 -11.96 18.81
N ASN A 356 29.27 -11.95 20.03
CA ASN A 356 27.84 -11.76 20.29
C ASN A 356 27.26 -10.40 19.81
N ASN A 357 28.11 -9.47 19.35
CA ASN A 357 27.67 -8.34 18.54
C ASN A 357 28.34 -8.41 17.17
N PRO A 358 27.84 -9.26 16.26
CA PRO A 358 28.52 -9.56 15.01
C PRO A 358 28.58 -8.32 14.10
N PRO A 359 29.69 -8.11 13.38
CA PRO A 359 29.80 -7.02 12.40
C PRO A 359 28.87 -7.25 11.20
N LEU A 360 28.55 -6.18 10.46
CA LEU A 360 27.85 -6.28 9.18
C LEU A 360 28.78 -6.93 8.15
N GLU A 361 28.35 -8.06 7.59
CA GLU A 361 29.14 -8.81 6.61
C GLU A 361 28.60 -8.60 5.19
N ALA A 362 27.28 -8.63 5.01
CA ALA A 362 26.64 -8.37 3.73
C ALA A 362 25.41 -7.47 3.89
N SER A 363 25.11 -6.69 2.84
CA SER A 363 23.99 -5.75 2.85
C SER A 363 23.15 -5.89 1.58
N ASN A 364 21.83 -5.73 1.74
CA ASN A 364 20.83 -5.84 0.68
C ASN A 364 20.86 -7.19 -0.07
N VAL A 365 21.05 -8.30 0.65
CA VAL A 365 20.91 -9.66 0.11
C VAL A 365 19.44 -9.90 -0.20
N SER A 366 19.11 -10.39 -1.40
CA SER A 366 17.72 -10.57 -1.86
C SER A 366 17.15 -11.96 -1.64
N SER A 367 17.96 -12.89 -1.14
CA SER A 367 17.55 -14.26 -0.79
C SER A 367 17.56 -14.44 0.72
N GLU A 368 16.70 -15.34 1.20
CA GLU A 368 16.63 -15.81 2.59
C GLU A 368 17.76 -16.78 2.96
N ASN A 369 18.90 -16.64 2.27
CA ASN A 369 20.10 -17.41 2.50
C ASN A 369 21.36 -16.57 2.24
N TYR A 370 22.44 -16.97 2.89
CA TYR A 370 23.75 -16.34 2.78
C TYR A 370 24.85 -17.38 3.05
N ASP A 371 25.76 -17.54 2.10
CA ASP A 371 26.97 -18.34 2.25
C ASP A 371 28.06 -17.46 2.92
N PRO A 372 28.44 -17.73 4.19
CA PRO A 372 29.50 -17.00 4.88
C PRO A 372 30.91 -17.43 4.43
N GLY A 373 31.02 -18.38 3.52
CA GLY A 373 32.25 -19.05 3.12
C GLY A 373 32.64 -20.18 4.08
N THR A 374 33.83 -20.73 3.88
CA THR A 374 34.37 -21.77 4.77
C THR A 374 34.69 -21.20 6.14
N LEU A 375 34.10 -21.81 7.17
CA LEU A 375 34.23 -21.47 8.57
C LEU A 375 35.35 -22.27 9.23
N ASP A 376 35.92 -21.74 10.32
CA ASP A 376 36.93 -22.44 11.10
C ASP A 376 36.27 -23.53 11.97
N GLU A 377 36.90 -24.70 12.08
CA GLU A 377 36.43 -25.83 12.91
C GLU A 377 36.41 -25.49 14.41
N GLY A 378 35.41 -26.00 15.13
CA GLY A 378 35.28 -25.87 16.60
C GLY A 378 35.11 -24.44 17.10
N LYS A 379 34.56 -23.54 16.27
CA LYS A 379 34.33 -22.12 16.59
C LYS A 379 32.86 -21.82 16.72
N THR A 380 32.53 -20.95 17.67
CA THR A 380 31.18 -20.39 17.79
C THR A 380 31.07 -19.10 16.98
N TYR A 381 30.13 -19.09 16.05
CA TYR A 381 29.76 -17.92 15.26
C TYR A 381 28.42 -17.37 15.72
N TYR A 382 28.29 -16.06 15.71
CA TYR A 382 27.09 -15.30 16.03
C TYR A 382 26.63 -14.56 14.79
N TRP A 383 25.32 -14.51 14.59
CA TRP A 383 24.75 -13.83 13.45
C TRP A 383 23.36 -13.29 13.73
N LYS A 384 22.98 -12.27 12.99
CA LYS A 384 21.62 -11.72 13.01
C LYS A 384 21.28 -11.14 11.66
N ILE A 385 19.99 -11.05 11.39
CA ILE A 385 19.45 -10.50 10.16
C ILE A 385 18.68 -9.23 10.48
N LYS A 386 18.91 -8.21 9.67
CA LYS A 386 18.02 -7.05 9.60
C LYS A 386 17.29 -7.09 8.26
N ALA A 387 16.00 -7.40 8.30
CA ALA A 387 15.12 -7.37 7.14
C ALA A 387 14.67 -5.94 6.87
N LYS A 388 14.58 -5.58 5.60
CA LYS A 388 14.18 -4.26 5.12
C LYS A 388 13.25 -4.46 3.93
N ASP A 389 12.12 -3.79 3.94
CA ASP A 389 11.23 -3.73 2.78
C ASP A 389 11.67 -2.62 1.80
N GLY A 390 10.96 -2.52 0.68
CA GLY A 390 11.19 -1.50 -0.35
C GLY A 390 10.71 -0.09 0.01
N ASN A 391 9.95 0.05 1.09
CA ASN A 391 9.21 1.26 1.49
C ASN A 391 9.77 1.92 2.76
N GLY A 392 10.80 1.32 3.37
CA GLY A 392 11.59 1.87 4.48
C GLY A 392 11.31 1.24 5.84
N GLY A 393 10.44 0.24 5.94
CA GLY A 393 10.27 -0.55 7.16
C GLY A 393 11.46 -1.50 7.36
N GLU A 394 11.90 -1.61 8.61
CA GLU A 394 13.05 -2.43 8.96
C GLU A 394 12.82 -3.15 10.29
N THR A 395 13.12 -4.45 10.32
CA THR A 395 13.05 -5.24 11.54
C THR A 395 14.36 -6.00 11.75
N THR A 396 14.93 -5.89 12.94
CA THR A 396 16.15 -6.61 13.32
C THR A 396 15.80 -7.83 14.15
N GLY A 397 16.19 -9.00 13.66
CA GLY A 397 16.05 -10.28 14.35
C GLY A 397 16.95 -10.39 15.58
N PRO A 398 16.70 -11.38 16.44
CA PRO A 398 17.58 -11.69 17.57
C PRO A 398 18.98 -12.10 17.09
N VAL A 399 19.96 -12.02 17.99
CA VAL A 399 21.29 -12.61 17.74
C VAL A 399 21.18 -14.11 17.93
N TRP A 400 21.41 -14.85 16.86
CA TRP A 400 21.58 -16.29 16.86
C TRP A 400 23.04 -16.66 16.95
N ASN A 401 23.32 -17.89 17.37
CA ASN A 401 24.66 -18.43 17.39
C ASN A 401 24.65 -19.90 17.01
N PHE A 402 25.78 -20.42 16.54
CA PHE A 402 26.03 -21.84 16.37
C PHE A 402 27.51 -22.12 16.52
N SER A 403 27.86 -23.36 16.81
CA SER A 403 29.25 -23.84 16.83
C SER A 403 29.49 -24.77 15.65
N THR A 404 30.57 -24.53 14.91
CA THR A 404 30.99 -25.41 13.81
C THR A 404 31.45 -26.75 14.36
N GLU A 405 31.32 -27.79 13.53
CA GLU A 405 31.94 -29.09 13.74
C GLU A 405 33.38 -28.87 14.24
N GLY A 406 33.64 -29.35 15.45
CA GLY A 406 35.01 -29.54 15.87
C GLY A 406 35.68 -30.52 14.92
N SER A 407 37.01 -30.49 14.85
CA SER A 407 37.75 -31.66 14.35
C SER A 407 37.44 -32.82 15.29
N TYR A 408 36.33 -33.51 15.06
CA TYR A 408 36.06 -34.78 15.70
C TYR A 408 36.99 -35.75 15.00
N GLY A 409 38.08 -36.07 15.71
CA GLY A 409 38.70 -37.37 15.51
C GLY A 409 37.59 -38.41 15.53
N GLU A 410 37.64 -39.33 14.57
CA GLU A 410 36.81 -40.53 14.53
C GLU A 410 36.51 -40.98 15.98
N ILE A 411 35.25 -40.88 16.39
CA ILE A 411 34.86 -41.35 17.72
C ILE A 411 34.92 -42.88 17.64
N TYR A 412 36.10 -43.44 17.89
CA TYR A 412 36.24 -44.79 18.40
C TYR A 412 35.74 -44.78 19.85
N GLY A 413 34.41 -44.72 20.00
CA GLY A 413 33.77 -45.16 21.22
C GLY A 413 33.69 -46.67 21.13
N ASN A 414 34.44 -47.39 21.95
CA ASN A 414 34.00 -48.74 22.29
C ASN A 414 32.65 -48.56 22.98
N VAL A 415 31.56 -48.86 22.25
CA VAL A 415 30.39 -49.42 22.90
C VAL A 415 30.93 -50.71 23.50
N GLU A 416 31.16 -50.76 24.81
CA GLU A 416 31.17 -52.06 25.45
C GLU A 416 29.73 -52.56 25.30
N PRO A 417 29.46 -53.55 24.44
CA PRO A 417 28.17 -54.21 24.53
C PRO A 417 28.03 -54.64 25.98
N TYR A 418 26.87 -54.43 26.57
CA TYR A 418 26.54 -55.17 27.78
C TYR A 418 26.75 -56.65 27.44
N ASP A 419 27.85 -57.23 27.92
CA ASP A 419 28.13 -58.64 27.83
C ASP A 419 27.25 -59.31 28.88
N GLY A 420 25.94 -59.27 28.64
CA GLY A 420 24.96 -60.08 29.29
C GLY A 420 25.30 -61.54 29.02
N TYR A 421 26.34 -62.04 29.68
CA TYR A 421 26.54 -63.44 29.95
C TYR A 421 25.29 -63.86 30.70
N VAL A 422 24.36 -64.45 29.98
CA VAL A 422 23.54 -65.53 30.51
C VAL A 422 24.53 -66.50 31.15
N THR A 423 24.66 -66.41 32.47
CA THR A 423 25.68 -67.13 33.22
C THR A 423 25.54 -68.63 32.95
N SER A 424 26.54 -69.20 32.30
CA SER A 424 27.03 -70.51 32.71
C SER A 424 28.36 -70.26 33.41
N SER A 425 28.41 -70.67 34.68
CA SER A 425 29.47 -70.50 35.68
C SER A 425 30.91 -70.61 35.16
N ASN A 426 31.79 -69.64 35.45
CA ASN A 426 32.94 -69.73 36.38
C ASN A 426 34.06 -68.69 36.13
N GLU A 427 34.56 -68.17 37.26
CA GLU A 427 35.92 -67.67 37.55
C GLU A 427 36.37 -66.24 37.17
N VAL A 428 36.60 -65.51 38.27
CA VAL A 428 37.30 -64.24 38.55
C VAL A 428 38.70 -64.12 37.95
N PHE A 429 39.12 -62.92 37.52
CA PHE A 429 40.47 -62.36 37.76
C PHE A 429 40.46 -60.82 37.72
N GLU A 430 40.78 -60.17 38.85
CA GLU A 430 41.21 -58.77 38.94
C GLU A 430 42.72 -58.66 38.63
N SER A 431 43.17 -57.57 37.99
CA SER A 431 44.55 -57.08 38.15
C SER A 431 44.68 -55.57 38.01
N ASP A 432 44.94 -54.97 39.18
CA ASP A 432 45.57 -53.69 39.55
C ASP A 432 46.54 -53.03 38.52
N LEU A 433 46.30 -51.76 38.16
CA LEU A 433 47.07 -50.93 37.20
C LEU A 433 47.74 -49.71 37.86
N SER A 434 48.27 -49.85 39.07
CA SER A 434 48.83 -48.75 39.87
C SER A 434 50.23 -48.24 39.49
N ASN A 435 50.60 -48.08 38.21
CA ASN A 435 51.99 -47.68 37.85
C ASN A 435 52.25 -46.79 36.61
N PHE A 436 51.37 -45.85 36.24
CA PHE A 436 51.75 -44.82 35.25
C PHE A 436 51.43 -43.42 35.76
N THR A 437 52.47 -42.73 36.27
CA THR A 437 52.43 -41.30 36.57
C THR A 437 52.89 -40.49 35.35
N SER A 438 52.07 -39.52 34.98
CA SER A 438 52.14 -38.63 33.82
C SER A 438 53.22 -37.55 33.93
N GLU A 439 54.46 -37.85 33.53
CA GLU A 439 55.44 -36.81 33.18
C GLU A 439 56.37 -37.29 32.06
N ASN A 440 55.93 -37.17 30.79
CA ASN A 440 56.78 -36.85 29.62
C ASN A 440 55.96 -36.81 28.32
N THR A 441 55.48 -35.62 27.94
CA THR A 441 54.77 -35.34 26.68
C THR A 441 55.73 -35.31 25.48
N LYS A 442 56.12 -36.46 24.96
CA LYS A 442 56.79 -36.56 23.65
C LYS A 442 55.89 -37.32 22.68
N GLU A 443 55.41 -36.63 21.65
CA GLU A 443 54.55 -37.15 20.58
C GLU A 443 55.16 -38.37 19.84
N TYR A 444 56.47 -38.53 19.88
CA TYR A 444 57.20 -39.65 19.27
C TYR A 444 58.48 -39.98 20.04
N ILE A 445 58.97 -41.21 19.86
CA ILE A 445 60.24 -41.68 20.43
C ILE A 445 61.38 -41.04 19.64
N ASP A 446 62.11 -40.14 20.30
CA ASP A 446 63.19 -39.36 19.67
C ASP A 446 64.32 -40.30 19.17
N GLY A 447 64.64 -40.18 17.88
CA GLY A 447 65.63 -41.03 17.20
C GLY A 447 65.10 -42.34 16.64
N GLU A 448 63.82 -42.70 16.81
CA GLU A 448 63.21 -43.88 16.21
C GLU A 448 62.26 -43.57 15.04
N TYR A 449 62.33 -44.40 14.01
CA TYR A 449 61.62 -44.22 12.75
C TYR A 449 61.10 -45.56 12.22
N ILE A 450 59.92 -45.53 11.60
CA ILE A 450 59.33 -46.68 10.92
C ILE A 450 59.56 -46.51 9.42
N ILE A 451 60.12 -47.54 8.78
CA ILE A 451 60.37 -47.59 7.33
C ILE A 451 59.49 -48.67 6.73
N GLY A 452 58.59 -48.29 5.81
CA GLY A 452 57.80 -49.26 5.06
C GLY A 452 58.59 -49.89 3.92
N VAL A 453 58.36 -51.18 3.72
CA VAL A 453 58.93 -51.97 2.64
C VAL A 453 57.89 -52.08 1.53
N SER A 454 58.29 -51.67 0.32
CA SER A 454 57.45 -51.74 -0.86
C SER A 454 57.06 -53.18 -1.17
N ARG A 455 55.78 -53.42 -1.51
CA ARG A 455 55.16 -54.75 -1.71
C ARG A 455 55.87 -55.68 -2.71
N ASN A 456 56.76 -55.13 -3.53
CA ASN A 456 57.54 -55.88 -4.52
C ASN A 456 58.88 -56.44 -3.96
N TYR A 457 59.16 -56.25 -2.67
CA TYR A 457 60.40 -56.65 -2.02
C TYR A 457 60.12 -57.43 -0.74
N ASP A 458 60.93 -58.46 -0.46
CA ASP A 458 60.83 -59.23 0.79
C ASP A 458 61.39 -58.43 1.98
N LEU A 459 60.74 -58.53 3.14
CA LEU A 459 61.18 -57.90 4.39
C LEU A 459 62.63 -58.30 4.75
N GLU A 460 62.96 -59.59 4.60
CA GLU A 460 64.31 -60.10 4.90
C GLU A 460 65.38 -59.46 3.99
N TYR A 461 65.04 -59.12 2.74
CA TYR A 461 65.94 -58.41 1.83
C TYR A 461 66.19 -56.98 2.33
N ALA A 462 65.14 -56.27 2.71
CA ALA A 462 65.22 -54.90 3.22
C ALA A 462 66.01 -54.80 4.53
N VAL A 463 65.74 -55.68 5.50
CA VAL A 463 66.48 -55.75 6.79
C VAL A 463 67.97 -56.04 6.55
N ASN A 464 68.30 -57.03 5.70
CA ASN A 464 69.69 -57.33 5.36
C ASN A 464 70.40 -56.15 4.67
N LYS A 465 69.68 -55.38 3.87
CA LYS A 465 70.23 -54.18 3.21
C LYS A 465 70.57 -53.08 4.19
N ILE A 466 69.72 -52.85 5.19
CA ILE A 466 70.01 -51.87 6.25
C ILE A 466 71.23 -52.32 7.09
N GLN A 467 71.32 -53.62 7.40
CA GLN A 467 72.33 -54.14 8.32
C GLN A 467 73.72 -54.42 7.70
N LYS A 468 73.84 -54.59 6.38
CA LYS A 468 75.10 -55.04 5.73
C LYS A 468 75.69 -54.07 4.72
N ASP A 469 74.96 -53.01 4.36
CA ASP A 469 75.46 -52.00 3.44
C ASP A 469 76.13 -50.89 4.25
N GLU A 470 77.42 -50.60 4.00
CA GLU A 470 78.22 -49.64 4.80
C GLU A 470 77.55 -48.25 4.91
N ILE A 471 76.75 -47.89 3.90
CA ILE A 471 76.00 -46.63 3.86
C ILE A 471 74.87 -46.62 4.92
N PHE A 472 74.17 -47.73 5.10
CA PHE A 472 73.03 -47.83 6.02
C PHE A 472 73.46 -48.22 7.45
N GLU A 473 74.48 -49.06 7.59
CA GLU A 473 74.94 -49.56 8.90
C GLU A 473 75.47 -48.43 9.82
N THR A 474 75.97 -47.34 9.23
CA THR A 474 76.44 -46.17 9.99
C THR A 474 75.33 -45.18 10.36
N ALA A 475 74.18 -45.26 9.69
CA ALA A 475 73.07 -44.32 9.83
C ALA A 475 71.85 -44.92 10.54
N PHE A 476 71.68 -46.25 10.52
CA PHE A 476 70.49 -46.95 11.00
C PHE A 476 70.85 -48.18 11.84
N THR A 477 70.16 -48.35 12.96
CA THR A 477 70.16 -49.61 13.72
C THR A 477 68.75 -50.20 13.67
N VAL A 478 68.60 -51.41 13.12
CA VAL A 478 67.29 -52.09 13.11
C VAL A 478 66.94 -52.52 14.53
N LYS A 479 65.76 -52.12 15.01
CA LYS A 479 65.24 -52.40 16.34
C LYS A 479 64.23 -53.53 16.31
N ASP A 480 63.34 -53.52 15.33
CA ASP A 480 62.32 -54.55 15.13
C ASP A 480 61.82 -54.54 13.68
N SER A 481 61.01 -55.53 13.31
CA SER A 481 60.33 -55.60 12.02
C SER A 481 58.98 -56.31 12.13
N LEU A 482 58.02 -55.87 11.32
CA LEU A 482 56.66 -56.39 11.27
C LEU A 482 56.31 -56.77 9.83
N GLU A 483 55.70 -57.93 9.61
CA GLU A 483 55.15 -58.35 8.31
C GLU A 483 53.91 -59.20 8.55
N THR A 484 52.88 -59.01 7.72
CA THR A 484 51.67 -59.84 7.77
C THR A 484 51.92 -61.22 7.20
N VAL A 485 51.11 -62.21 7.64
CA VAL A 485 51.20 -63.59 7.13
C VAL A 485 50.99 -63.66 5.61
N ASP A 486 50.14 -62.79 5.06
CA ASP A 486 49.86 -62.69 3.63
C ASP A 486 50.82 -61.74 2.87
N LYS A 487 51.78 -61.12 3.55
CA LYS A 487 52.72 -60.12 3.03
C LYS A 487 52.07 -58.88 2.41
N SER A 488 50.83 -58.56 2.78
CA SER A 488 50.13 -57.35 2.33
C SER A 488 50.81 -56.06 2.81
N PHE A 489 51.53 -56.09 3.93
CA PHE A 489 52.44 -55.02 4.35
C PHE A 489 53.63 -55.54 5.17
N ALA A 490 54.73 -54.77 5.13
CA ALA A 490 55.93 -55.02 5.89
C ALA A 490 56.63 -53.71 6.28
N TYR A 491 57.11 -53.63 7.53
CA TYR A 491 57.73 -52.45 8.12
C TYR A 491 58.97 -52.81 8.94
N ILE A 492 59.91 -51.88 9.04
CA ILE A 492 61.13 -51.99 9.84
C ILE A 492 61.17 -50.80 10.80
N LEU A 493 61.28 -51.07 12.09
CA LEU A 493 61.59 -50.06 13.09
C LEU A 493 63.11 -49.88 13.17
N VAL A 494 63.57 -48.64 12.98
CA VAL A 494 65.00 -48.30 13.02
C VAL A 494 65.27 -47.15 13.99
N GLU A 495 66.44 -47.16 14.60
CA GLU A 495 67.00 -46.05 15.35
C GLU A 495 68.05 -45.32 14.49
N SER A 496 67.99 -44.00 14.42
CA SER A 496 68.91 -43.17 13.63
C SER A 496 69.18 -41.82 14.31
N LYS A 497 70.41 -41.33 14.15
CA LYS A 497 70.83 -39.99 14.59
C LYS A 497 70.43 -38.89 13.60
N LEU A 498 69.93 -39.25 12.43
CA LEU A 498 69.46 -38.31 11.42
C LEU A 498 68.07 -37.81 11.79
N SER A 499 67.77 -36.57 11.41
CA SER A 499 66.39 -36.06 11.47
C SER A 499 65.52 -36.70 10.40
N LEU A 500 64.19 -36.75 10.60
CA LEU A 500 63.23 -37.30 9.64
C LEU A 500 63.44 -36.79 8.20
N ASN A 501 63.73 -35.49 8.03
CA ASN A 501 63.95 -34.89 6.71
C ASN A 501 65.26 -35.35 6.06
N GLN A 502 66.29 -35.63 6.86
CA GLN A 502 67.54 -36.20 6.37
C GLN A 502 67.32 -37.67 5.97
N LEU A 503 66.63 -38.45 6.82
CA LEU A 503 66.22 -39.82 6.51
C LEU A 503 65.43 -39.91 5.21
N LYS A 504 64.35 -39.13 5.08
CA LYS A 504 63.53 -39.09 3.86
C LYS A 504 64.38 -38.75 2.63
N ASN A 505 65.35 -37.84 2.77
CA ASN A 505 66.23 -37.48 1.67
C ASN A 505 67.26 -38.56 1.28
N GLU A 506 67.78 -39.32 2.24
CA GLU A 506 68.68 -40.44 1.97
C GLU A 506 67.93 -41.63 1.36
N LEU A 507 66.71 -41.89 1.84
CA LEU A 507 65.92 -43.06 1.47
C LEU A 507 65.02 -42.85 0.25
N LYS A 508 64.81 -41.60 -0.22
CA LYS A 508 63.89 -41.30 -1.34
C LYS A 508 64.17 -42.05 -2.64
N ASN A 509 65.42 -42.43 -2.89
CA ASN A 509 65.84 -43.12 -4.11
C ASN A 509 66.05 -44.63 -3.90
N VAL A 510 65.73 -45.15 -2.72
CA VAL A 510 65.85 -46.57 -2.39
C VAL A 510 64.57 -47.27 -2.82
N ASN A 511 64.66 -48.09 -3.86
CA ASN A 511 63.53 -48.71 -4.55
C ASN A 511 62.63 -49.61 -3.68
N TRP A 512 63.16 -50.16 -2.59
CA TRP A 512 62.42 -51.00 -1.66
C TRP A 512 61.77 -50.22 -0.51
N VAL A 513 62.05 -48.92 -0.35
CA VAL A 513 61.42 -48.08 0.67
C VAL A 513 60.13 -47.49 0.12
N SER A 514 58.99 -47.74 0.78
CA SER A 514 57.70 -47.14 0.43
C SER A 514 57.44 -45.83 1.16
N ASN A 515 57.79 -45.76 2.44
CA ASN A 515 57.55 -44.61 3.31
C ASN A 515 58.51 -44.61 4.50
N VAL A 516 58.67 -43.44 5.12
CA VAL A 516 59.46 -43.24 6.35
C VAL A 516 58.73 -42.27 7.26
N GLU A 517 58.50 -42.67 8.50
CA GLU A 517 57.80 -41.88 9.52
C GLU A 517 58.45 -42.03 10.89
N ARG A 518 57.98 -41.24 11.87
CA ARG A 518 58.46 -41.34 13.25
C ARG A 518 57.74 -42.48 13.97
N ASN A 519 58.38 -43.04 15.00
CA ASN A 519 57.71 -43.94 15.93
C ASN A 519 56.89 -43.14 16.95
N TYR A 520 55.60 -42.92 16.68
CA TYR A 520 54.72 -42.12 17.54
C TYR A 520 54.35 -42.85 18.83
N VAL A 521 54.26 -42.09 19.94
CA VAL A 521 53.85 -42.62 21.23
C VAL A 521 52.33 -42.57 21.32
N TYR A 522 51.71 -43.72 21.61
CA TYR A 522 50.28 -43.81 21.92
C TYR A 522 50.09 -43.84 23.43
N GLU A 523 49.25 -42.95 23.95
CA GLU A 523 48.91 -42.86 25.37
C GLU A 523 47.50 -43.43 25.60
N VAL A 524 47.25 -43.99 26.79
CA VAL A 524 45.89 -44.34 27.23
C VAL A 524 45.13 -43.03 27.43
N LEU A 525 43.98 -42.88 26.78
CA LEU A 525 43.09 -41.74 26.99
C LEU A 525 42.38 -41.95 28.34
N ASP A 526 42.87 -41.32 29.41
CA ASP A 526 42.17 -41.31 30.70
C ASP A 526 40.79 -40.66 30.53
N VAL A 527 39.76 -41.39 30.96
CA VAL A 527 38.36 -40.93 30.96
C VAL A 527 38.24 -39.77 31.94
N TYR A 528 38.01 -38.57 31.43
CA TYR A 528 37.50 -37.47 32.23
C TYR A 528 36.16 -37.92 32.82
N GLU A 529 36.02 -37.89 34.16
CA GLU A 529 34.69 -38.00 34.78
C GLU A 529 33.79 -36.95 34.12
N PRO A 530 32.69 -37.35 33.45
CA PRO A 530 31.84 -36.40 32.79
C PRO A 530 31.25 -35.46 33.83
N GLU A 531 31.22 -34.17 33.49
CA GLU A 531 30.40 -33.19 34.17
C GLU A 531 28.97 -33.74 34.23
N VAL A 532 28.39 -33.81 35.44
CA VAL A 532 27.03 -34.36 35.62
C VAL A 532 26.04 -33.43 34.93
N VAL A 533 25.73 -33.72 33.67
CA VAL A 533 24.64 -33.07 32.93
C VAL A 533 23.35 -33.65 33.51
N PRO A 534 22.43 -32.81 34.01
CA PRO A 534 21.17 -33.31 34.55
C PRO A 534 20.36 -34.01 33.45
N GLU A 535 19.85 -35.20 33.78
CA GLU A 535 18.93 -35.95 32.93
C GLU A 535 17.71 -35.10 32.58
N ILE A 536 17.22 -35.27 31.35
CA ILE A 536 16.06 -34.54 30.84
C ILE A 536 14.87 -35.49 30.86
N TYR A 537 13.80 -35.05 31.51
CA TYR A 537 12.52 -35.72 31.52
C TYR A 537 11.49 -34.86 30.77
N PRO A 538 10.75 -35.43 29.80
CA PRO A 538 9.75 -34.68 29.08
C PRO A 538 8.52 -34.45 29.97
N ASN A 539 7.75 -33.40 29.69
CA ASN A 539 6.57 -33.03 30.47
C ASN A 539 5.27 -33.71 30.00
N ASP A 540 5.38 -34.78 29.20
CA ASP A 540 4.23 -35.47 28.62
C ASP A 540 3.50 -36.29 29.70
N PRO A 541 2.18 -36.14 29.85
CA PRO A 541 1.42 -36.73 30.96
C PRO A 541 1.52 -38.24 31.11
N ASP A 542 1.73 -38.98 30.02
CA ASP A 542 1.78 -40.44 30.00
C ASP A 542 3.24 -40.95 29.94
N PHE A 543 4.26 -40.08 30.12
CA PHE A 543 5.67 -40.50 30.11
C PHE A 543 6.01 -41.46 31.25
N ASP A 544 5.44 -41.26 32.44
CA ASP A 544 5.69 -42.13 33.59
C ASP A 544 5.22 -43.59 33.34
N ASP A 545 4.25 -43.76 32.42
CA ASP A 545 3.73 -45.07 31.97
C ASP A 545 4.61 -45.69 30.84
N GLN A 546 5.63 -44.97 30.35
CA GLN A 546 6.57 -45.42 29.32
C GLN A 546 7.86 -46.00 29.93
N TRP A 547 7.73 -47.04 30.76
CA TRP A 547 8.84 -47.76 31.42
C TRP A 547 10.02 -48.07 30.48
N HIS A 548 9.71 -48.31 29.20
CA HIS A 548 10.65 -48.70 28.16
C HIS A 548 11.69 -47.62 27.83
N TYR A 549 11.51 -46.36 28.24
CA TYR A 549 12.49 -45.29 28.00
C TYR A 549 13.52 -45.13 29.11
N GLU A 550 13.14 -45.25 30.37
CA GLU A 550 14.09 -45.24 31.48
C GLU A 550 15.02 -46.45 31.42
N THR A 551 14.49 -47.62 31.05
CA THR A 551 15.28 -48.85 30.98
C THR A 551 16.44 -48.76 29.99
N ILE A 552 16.25 -48.06 28.86
CA ILE A 552 17.31 -47.81 27.86
C ILE A 552 18.03 -46.47 28.07
N ASN A 553 17.86 -45.85 29.24
CA ASN A 553 18.57 -44.65 29.69
C ASN A 553 18.37 -43.42 28.78
N LEU A 554 17.17 -43.26 28.21
CA LEU A 554 16.85 -42.11 27.37
C LEU A 554 16.89 -40.77 28.10
N PRO A 555 16.48 -40.61 29.37
CA PRO A 555 16.62 -39.33 30.07
C PRO A 555 18.06 -38.79 30.09
N ALA A 556 19.05 -39.69 30.24
CA ALA A 556 20.45 -39.33 30.12
C ALA A 556 20.86 -39.05 28.66
N ALA A 557 20.38 -39.85 27.70
CA ALA A 557 20.66 -39.62 26.28
C ALA A 557 20.09 -38.27 25.78
N TRP A 558 18.89 -37.89 26.21
CA TRP A 558 18.23 -36.62 25.88
C TRP A 558 18.98 -35.41 26.40
N SER A 559 19.78 -35.56 27.46
CA SER A 559 20.71 -34.51 27.91
C SER A 559 21.83 -34.21 26.89
N GLN A 560 22.11 -35.17 25.99
CA GLN A 560 23.10 -35.05 24.91
C GLN A 560 22.43 -34.65 23.59
N THR A 561 21.33 -35.32 23.23
CA THR A 561 20.55 -35.02 22.04
C THR A 561 19.14 -35.57 22.16
N THR A 562 18.16 -34.81 21.68
CA THR A 562 16.77 -35.24 21.58
C THR A 562 16.40 -35.68 20.15
N GLY A 563 17.39 -35.89 19.28
CA GLY A 563 17.18 -36.13 17.85
C GLY A 563 17.39 -34.88 16.99
N SER A 564 17.19 -35.00 15.68
CA SER A 564 17.51 -33.95 14.73
C SER A 564 16.59 -33.96 13.52
N ILE A 565 16.14 -32.77 13.12
CA ILE A 565 15.40 -32.50 11.88
C ILE A 565 16.04 -33.11 10.61
N ASN A 566 17.36 -33.26 10.60
CA ASN A 566 18.11 -33.79 9.47
C ASN A 566 18.10 -35.32 9.39
N VAL A 567 17.56 -36.00 10.41
CA VAL A 567 17.41 -37.45 10.45
C VAL A 567 15.96 -37.77 10.08
N VAL A 568 15.79 -38.34 8.89
CA VAL A 568 14.51 -38.85 8.41
C VAL A 568 14.48 -40.36 8.62
N VAL A 569 13.52 -40.84 9.40
CA VAL A 569 13.27 -42.27 9.63
C VAL A 569 12.05 -42.70 8.81
N ALA A 570 12.24 -43.58 7.85
CA ALA A 570 11.13 -44.15 7.08
C ALA A 570 10.47 -45.29 7.86
N VAL A 571 9.14 -45.25 7.94
CA VAL A 571 8.32 -46.28 8.60
C VAL A 571 7.55 -47.05 7.54
N LEU A 572 8.00 -48.26 7.23
CA LEU A 572 7.38 -49.16 6.25
C LEU A 572 6.39 -50.08 6.98
N ASP A 573 5.12 -49.70 6.99
CA ASP A 573 4.12 -50.33 7.87
C ASP A 573 2.69 -50.28 7.29
N THR A 574 1.65 -50.34 8.14
CA THR A 574 0.21 -50.28 7.79
C THR A 574 -0.29 -48.90 7.39
N GLY A 575 0.59 -47.90 7.43
CA GLY A 575 0.23 -46.49 7.35
C GLY A 575 0.23 -45.81 8.73
N VAL A 576 0.03 -44.50 8.74
CA VAL A 576 0.04 -43.67 9.96
C VAL A 576 -1.21 -42.79 10.05
N ARG A 577 -1.52 -42.25 11.23
CA ARG A 577 -2.53 -41.20 11.39
C ARG A 577 -1.89 -39.82 11.44
N PHE A 578 -1.98 -39.08 10.34
CA PHE A 578 -1.51 -37.69 10.26
C PHE A 578 -2.25 -36.74 11.19
N ASP A 579 -3.49 -37.07 11.55
CA ASP A 579 -4.34 -36.28 12.45
C ASP A 579 -4.19 -36.66 13.94
N HIS A 580 -3.23 -37.54 14.28
CA HIS A 580 -2.90 -37.81 15.66
C HIS A 580 -2.27 -36.56 16.30
N PRO A 581 -2.81 -36.02 17.40
CA PRO A 581 -2.36 -34.75 17.97
C PRO A 581 -0.87 -34.76 18.32
N ASP A 582 -0.38 -35.92 18.75
CA ASP A 582 1.01 -36.13 19.17
C ASP A 582 1.98 -36.46 18.03
N LEU A 583 1.50 -36.48 16.79
CA LEU A 583 2.32 -36.64 15.58
C LEU A 583 2.30 -35.38 14.71
N ASN A 584 1.74 -34.28 15.22
CA ASN A 584 1.67 -33.04 14.47
C ASN A 584 3.06 -32.47 14.19
N GLY A 585 3.35 -32.20 12.92
CA GLY A 585 4.65 -31.70 12.48
C GLY A 585 5.80 -32.72 12.56
N VAL A 586 5.52 -34.00 12.82
CA VAL A 586 6.53 -35.08 12.85
C VAL A 586 6.88 -35.59 11.44
N PHE A 587 5.98 -35.45 10.47
CA PHE A 587 6.17 -36.03 9.16
C PHE A 587 7.12 -35.20 8.27
N TRP A 588 8.01 -35.89 7.55
CA TRP A 588 8.95 -35.32 6.58
C TRP A 588 8.24 -34.86 5.31
N ASP A 589 7.35 -35.71 4.80
CA ASP A 589 6.55 -35.55 3.59
C ASP A 589 5.22 -36.30 3.76
N THR A 590 4.31 -36.18 2.80
CA THR A 590 3.07 -36.97 2.75
C THR A 590 3.34 -38.46 2.65
N GLY A 591 4.51 -38.87 2.15
CA GLY A 591 4.85 -40.28 1.99
C GLY A 591 4.11 -40.95 0.82
N TYR A 592 4.03 -42.29 0.84
CA TYR A 592 3.44 -43.06 -0.26
C TYR A 592 2.71 -44.31 0.18
N ASP A 593 1.59 -44.60 -0.48
CA ASP A 593 0.80 -45.80 -0.28
C ASP A 593 0.98 -46.78 -1.45
N PHE A 594 1.75 -47.85 -1.22
CA PHE A 594 1.96 -48.92 -2.19
C PHE A 594 0.84 -49.97 -2.20
N VAL A 595 -0.11 -49.90 -1.27
CA VAL A 595 -1.28 -50.79 -1.23
C VAL A 595 -2.36 -50.28 -2.18
N ASP A 596 -2.65 -48.98 -2.11
CA ASP A 596 -3.70 -48.34 -2.89
C ASP A 596 -3.16 -47.53 -4.10
N ASP A 597 -1.83 -47.41 -4.23
CA ASP A 597 -1.08 -46.74 -5.31
C ASP A 597 -1.37 -45.22 -5.40
N ASP A 598 -1.29 -44.55 -4.26
CA ASP A 598 -1.49 -43.10 -4.12
C ASP A 598 -0.52 -42.43 -3.13
N LEU A 599 -0.69 -41.12 -2.93
CA LEU A 599 0.16 -40.27 -2.07
C LEU A 599 -0.39 -40.14 -0.64
N ASP A 600 -1.29 -41.04 -0.22
CA ASP A 600 -1.94 -40.99 1.09
C ASP A 600 -1.71 -42.28 1.89
N PRO A 601 -0.57 -42.41 2.61
CA PRO A 601 -0.28 -43.55 3.47
C PRO A 601 -1.05 -43.52 4.80
N THR A 602 -2.20 -42.84 4.85
CA THR A 602 -3.04 -42.82 6.04
C THR A 602 -3.56 -44.23 6.33
N ASP A 603 -3.39 -44.72 7.57
CA ASP A 603 -3.96 -46.00 7.97
C ASP A 603 -5.51 -45.90 7.96
N PRO A 604 -6.21 -46.67 7.10
CA PRO A 604 -7.65 -46.61 7.00
C PRO A 604 -8.37 -47.45 8.06
N GLY A 605 -7.63 -48.29 8.80
CA GLY A 605 -8.21 -49.32 9.65
C GLY A 605 -8.95 -50.40 8.86
N THR A 606 -9.82 -51.14 9.53
CA THR A 606 -10.64 -52.17 8.89
C THR A 606 -12.00 -52.34 9.54
N ASP A 607 -13.08 -52.24 8.75
CA ASP A 607 -14.46 -52.44 9.22
C ASP A 607 -14.70 -53.84 9.81
N SER A 608 -13.93 -54.85 9.38
CA SER A 608 -14.06 -56.20 9.94
C SER A 608 -13.48 -56.33 11.34
N GLU A 609 -12.53 -55.46 11.71
CA GLU A 609 -11.90 -55.42 13.03
C GLU A 609 -11.78 -53.95 13.50
N PRO A 610 -12.89 -53.27 13.80
CA PRO A 610 -12.92 -51.82 14.03
C PRO A 610 -12.22 -51.37 15.33
N ASN A 611 -11.80 -52.31 16.17
CA ASN A 611 -10.97 -52.07 17.35
C ASN A 611 -9.49 -52.40 17.11
N ALA A 612 -9.12 -52.87 15.92
CA ALA A 612 -7.72 -53.08 15.58
C ALA A 612 -7.01 -51.73 15.62
N LEU A 613 -5.94 -51.70 16.41
CA LEU A 613 -5.12 -50.52 16.59
C LEU A 613 -4.18 -50.38 15.39
N SER A 614 -3.98 -49.15 14.92
CA SER A 614 -3.03 -48.81 13.87
C SER A 614 -1.61 -49.13 14.32
N HIS A 615 -1.00 -50.09 13.64
CA HIS A 615 0.33 -50.58 13.97
C HIS A 615 1.41 -49.58 13.56
N GLY A 616 1.36 -49.04 12.34
CA GLY A 616 2.32 -48.04 11.88
C GLY A 616 2.27 -46.73 12.66
N THR A 617 1.09 -46.30 13.13
CA THR A 617 0.98 -45.13 14.04
C THR A 617 1.70 -45.38 15.37
N HIS A 618 1.63 -46.59 15.91
CA HIS A 618 2.32 -46.97 17.16
C HIS A 618 3.84 -47.02 17.00
N VAL A 619 4.30 -47.56 15.88
CA VAL A 619 5.71 -47.54 15.50
C VAL A 619 6.22 -46.10 15.34
N ALA A 620 5.49 -45.25 14.61
CA ALA A 620 5.88 -43.85 14.38
C ALA A 620 5.98 -43.04 15.68
N GLY A 621 5.01 -43.18 16.59
CA GLY A 621 5.05 -42.52 17.90
C GLY A 621 6.21 -43.00 18.76
N THR A 622 6.52 -44.30 18.73
CA THR A 622 7.63 -44.85 19.51
C THR A 622 8.97 -44.23 19.08
N ILE A 623 9.15 -43.99 17.77
CA ILE A 623 10.35 -43.35 17.22
C ILE A 623 10.37 -41.85 17.51
N ALA A 624 9.27 -41.15 17.22
CA ALA A 624 9.28 -39.69 17.12
C ALA A 624 7.96 -39.00 17.49
N ALA A 625 7.23 -39.46 18.52
CA ALA A 625 6.14 -38.66 19.08
C ALA A 625 6.63 -37.26 19.48
N LEU A 626 5.73 -36.29 19.46
CA LEU A 626 6.01 -34.90 19.80
C LEU A 626 6.26 -34.77 21.32
N SER A 627 7.49 -35.03 21.75
CA SER A 627 7.81 -35.00 23.18
C SER A 627 7.89 -33.58 23.75
N ASN A 628 7.71 -33.49 25.07
CA ASN A 628 7.77 -32.30 25.89
C ASN A 628 6.74 -31.22 25.49
N ASN A 629 5.56 -31.66 25.06
CA ASN A 629 4.47 -30.82 24.56
C ASN A 629 3.26 -30.76 25.54
N SER A 630 3.39 -31.37 26.72
CA SER A 630 2.35 -31.51 27.75
C SER A 630 1.13 -32.30 27.30
N THR A 631 1.29 -33.22 26.35
CA THR A 631 0.24 -34.07 25.77
C THR A 631 0.78 -35.48 25.56
N GLY A 632 0.01 -36.50 25.93
CA GLY A 632 0.33 -37.87 25.51
C GLY A 632 1.67 -38.40 25.97
N VAL A 633 2.45 -38.88 25.00
CA VAL A 633 3.65 -39.72 25.16
C VAL A 633 4.87 -39.05 24.53
N ALA A 634 6.06 -39.46 24.95
CA ALA A 634 7.30 -39.12 24.27
C ALA A 634 7.65 -40.16 23.18
N GLY A 635 8.51 -39.77 22.24
CA GLY A 635 9.24 -40.66 21.33
C GLY A 635 10.69 -40.85 21.77
N VAL A 636 11.36 -41.91 21.27
CA VAL A 636 12.81 -42.14 21.47
C VAL A 636 13.61 -40.91 21.04
N ASN A 637 13.29 -40.40 19.86
CA ASN A 637 13.66 -39.07 19.44
C ASN A 637 12.46 -38.14 19.69
N TRP A 638 12.72 -36.90 20.07
CA TRP A 638 11.67 -35.90 20.18
C TRP A 638 11.29 -35.46 18.77
N GLY A 639 10.03 -35.67 18.40
CA GLY A 639 9.49 -35.27 17.10
C GLY A 639 9.19 -33.77 17.00
N GLY A 640 8.34 -33.42 16.04
CA GLY A 640 7.87 -32.05 15.83
C GLY A 640 8.74 -31.23 14.90
N THR A 641 8.57 -29.91 14.91
CA THR A 641 9.14 -29.01 13.88
C THR A 641 10.68 -28.97 13.88
N GLY A 642 11.34 -29.15 15.03
CA GLY A 642 12.81 -29.20 15.13
C GLY A 642 13.40 -30.60 15.37
N GLY A 643 12.54 -31.61 15.47
CA GLY A 643 12.89 -32.97 15.86
C GLY A 643 13.03 -33.94 14.68
N THR A 644 13.39 -35.19 15.00
CA THR A 644 13.48 -36.29 14.02
C THR A 644 12.18 -36.42 13.24
N LYS A 645 12.29 -36.68 11.93
CA LYS A 645 11.14 -36.75 11.02
C LYS A 645 10.80 -38.16 10.61
N ILE A 646 9.50 -38.43 10.47
CA ILE A 646 8.99 -39.70 9.95
C ILE A 646 8.61 -39.56 8.47
N LEU A 647 9.12 -40.46 7.64
CA LEU A 647 8.62 -40.67 6.28
C LEU A 647 7.67 -41.88 6.28
N PRO A 648 6.34 -41.68 6.25
CA PRO A 648 5.39 -42.78 6.31
C PRO A 648 5.27 -43.49 4.96
N ILE A 649 5.41 -44.82 4.95
CA ILE A 649 5.29 -45.62 3.73
C ILE A 649 4.37 -46.80 4.00
N ARG A 650 3.16 -46.76 3.44
CA ARG A 650 2.16 -47.81 3.62
C ARG A 650 2.42 -48.95 2.64
N ILE A 651 2.80 -50.10 3.19
CA ILE A 651 3.10 -51.32 2.43
C ILE A 651 2.23 -52.52 2.83
N LEU A 652 1.50 -52.40 3.94
CA LEU A 652 0.58 -53.42 4.44
C LEU A 652 -0.86 -52.91 4.44
N GLY A 653 -1.78 -53.67 3.84
CA GLY A 653 -3.23 -53.45 3.99
C GLY A 653 -3.83 -54.36 5.07
N PRO A 654 -5.17 -54.36 5.24
CA PRO A 654 -5.86 -55.20 6.22
C PRO A 654 -5.61 -56.71 6.07
N ASN A 655 -5.15 -57.17 4.89
CA ASN A 655 -4.83 -58.56 4.60
C ASN A 655 -3.31 -58.84 4.59
N GLY A 656 -2.49 -57.90 5.07
CA GLY A 656 -1.03 -57.91 4.93
C GLY A 656 -0.55 -57.21 3.65
N GLY A 657 0.71 -57.41 3.29
CA GLY A 657 1.34 -56.81 2.11
C GLY A 657 2.17 -57.81 1.31
N SER A 658 2.77 -57.32 0.23
CA SER A 658 3.55 -58.15 -0.70
C SER A 658 5.05 -57.86 -0.59
N SER A 659 5.90 -58.83 -0.92
CA SER A 659 7.35 -58.59 -1.01
C SER A 659 7.72 -57.53 -2.04
N PHE A 660 6.86 -57.28 -3.03
CA PHE A 660 7.07 -56.23 -4.02
C PHE A 660 6.85 -54.84 -3.40
N ASN A 661 5.78 -54.66 -2.62
CA ASN A 661 5.51 -53.41 -1.91
C ASN A 661 6.63 -53.09 -0.91
N VAL A 662 7.14 -54.11 -0.20
CA VAL A 662 8.28 -53.95 0.71
C VAL A 662 9.52 -53.46 -0.06
N ALA A 663 9.88 -54.10 -1.18
CA ALA A 663 11.01 -53.69 -1.99
C ALA A 663 10.86 -52.27 -2.55
N GLN A 664 9.66 -51.91 -3.04
CA GLN A 664 9.36 -50.56 -3.51
C GLN A 664 9.46 -49.53 -2.37
N GLY A 665 8.95 -49.86 -1.19
CA GLY A 665 9.01 -48.99 -0.02
C GLY A 665 10.44 -48.70 0.43
N ILE A 666 11.32 -49.71 0.40
CA ILE A 666 12.74 -49.52 0.76
C ILE A 666 13.42 -48.58 -0.24
N ILE A 667 13.25 -48.83 -1.54
CA ILE A 667 13.84 -47.97 -2.59
C ILE A 667 13.31 -46.54 -2.47
N TYR A 668 11.98 -46.39 -2.30
CA TYR A 668 11.34 -45.09 -2.14
C TYR A 668 11.90 -44.34 -0.92
N ALA A 669 12.06 -45.00 0.22
CA ALA A 669 12.62 -44.39 1.42
C ALA A 669 14.02 -43.80 1.17
N VAL A 670 14.91 -44.57 0.53
CA VAL A 670 16.27 -44.13 0.19
C VAL A 670 16.23 -42.92 -0.75
N GLU A 671 15.42 -42.99 -1.82
CA GLU A 671 15.29 -41.92 -2.81
C GLU A 671 14.68 -40.63 -2.24
N HIS A 672 13.94 -40.72 -1.14
CA HIS A 672 13.31 -39.58 -0.45
C HIS A 672 14.06 -39.14 0.81
N GLY A 673 15.33 -39.56 0.94
CA GLY A 673 16.28 -39.01 1.91
C GLY A 673 16.27 -39.67 3.29
N ALA A 674 15.62 -40.82 3.45
CA ALA A 674 15.66 -41.56 4.71
C ALA A 674 17.10 -41.93 5.09
N LYS A 675 17.44 -41.75 6.37
CA LYS A 675 18.71 -42.18 6.98
C LYS A 675 18.57 -43.49 7.73
N VAL A 676 17.36 -43.78 8.19
CA VAL A 676 16.99 -45.02 8.84
C VAL A 676 15.68 -45.53 8.23
N ILE A 677 15.55 -46.84 8.05
CA ILE A 677 14.34 -47.51 7.58
C ILE A 677 13.93 -48.52 8.63
N ASN A 678 12.83 -48.24 9.34
CA ASN A 678 12.21 -49.18 10.26
C ASN A 678 11.24 -50.11 9.53
N MET A 679 11.46 -51.41 9.69
CA MET A 679 10.65 -52.49 9.14
C MET A 679 10.13 -53.39 10.27
N SER A 680 9.04 -52.96 10.91
CA SER A 680 8.34 -53.73 11.95
C SER A 680 7.47 -54.86 11.37
N ILE A 681 7.98 -55.54 10.34
CA ILE A 681 7.31 -56.53 9.50
C ILE A 681 8.14 -57.82 9.38
N GLY A 682 7.53 -58.90 8.90
CA GLY A 682 8.26 -60.15 8.70
C GLY A 682 7.60 -61.17 7.78
N SER A 683 8.42 -61.93 7.07
CA SER A 683 8.07 -63.09 6.25
C SER A 683 8.90 -64.30 6.65
N THR A 684 8.31 -65.50 6.51
CA THR A 684 9.02 -66.77 6.73
C THR A 684 9.94 -67.15 5.57
N SER A 685 9.70 -66.58 4.39
CA SER A 685 10.38 -66.94 3.14
C SER A 685 11.23 -65.76 2.63
N PRO A 686 12.44 -66.02 2.13
CA PRO A 686 13.27 -64.99 1.51
C PRO A 686 12.66 -64.54 0.18
N SER A 687 12.92 -63.28 -0.18
CA SER A 687 12.59 -62.68 -1.47
C SER A 687 13.83 -61.96 -2.03
N LEU A 688 14.29 -62.38 -3.21
CA LEU A 688 15.42 -61.73 -3.87
C LEU A 688 15.20 -60.23 -4.08
N ALA A 689 13.97 -59.82 -4.41
CA ALA A 689 13.66 -58.40 -4.61
C ALA A 689 13.79 -57.57 -3.33
N VAL A 690 13.47 -58.15 -2.17
CA VAL A 690 13.59 -57.45 -0.87
C VAL A 690 15.05 -57.44 -0.43
N GLU A 691 15.77 -58.53 -0.67
CA GLU A 691 17.22 -58.62 -0.43
C GLU A 691 17.99 -57.57 -1.24
N GLU A 692 17.77 -57.49 -2.55
CA GLU A 692 18.39 -56.48 -3.43
C GLU A 692 18.00 -55.05 -3.03
N ALA A 693 16.78 -54.82 -2.55
CA ALA A 693 16.38 -53.51 -2.02
C ALA A 693 17.07 -53.17 -0.70
N CYS A 694 17.27 -54.15 0.20
CA CYS A 694 18.08 -53.96 1.42
C CYS A 694 19.54 -53.67 1.06
N THR A 695 20.14 -54.41 0.12
CA THR A 695 21.49 -54.12 -0.39
C THR A 695 21.56 -52.70 -0.95
N TYR A 696 20.56 -52.26 -1.72
CA TYR A 696 20.49 -50.90 -2.23
C TYR A 696 20.44 -49.85 -1.11
N GLY A 697 19.64 -50.05 -0.06
CA GLY A 697 19.62 -49.15 1.09
C GLY A 697 20.97 -49.07 1.81
N TYR A 698 21.58 -50.23 2.06
CA TYR A 698 22.90 -50.33 2.68
C TYR A 698 24.00 -49.65 1.84
N GLU A 699 24.02 -49.86 0.52
CA GLU A 699 24.98 -49.22 -0.39
C GLU A 699 24.81 -47.70 -0.49
N ASN A 700 23.64 -47.16 -0.10
CA ASN A 700 23.37 -45.73 -0.01
C ASN A 700 23.48 -45.20 1.44
N GLU A 701 24.18 -45.94 2.31
CA GLU A 701 24.47 -45.54 3.69
C GLU A 701 23.22 -45.31 4.54
N VAL A 702 22.14 -46.05 4.25
CA VAL A 702 20.90 -46.05 5.03
C VAL A 702 20.88 -47.22 6.01
N VAL A 703 20.61 -46.93 7.27
CA VAL A 703 20.49 -47.94 8.33
C VAL A 703 19.16 -48.67 8.17
N LEU A 704 19.19 -50.00 8.05
CA LEU A 704 17.98 -50.82 7.90
C LEU A 704 17.73 -51.58 9.20
N VAL A 705 16.59 -51.33 9.85
CA VAL A 705 16.23 -51.95 11.13
C VAL A 705 14.99 -52.83 10.93
N ALA A 706 15.05 -54.09 11.35
CA ALA A 706 13.97 -55.04 11.11
C ALA A 706 13.65 -55.91 12.33
N ALA A 707 12.35 -56.12 12.57
CA ALA A 707 11.86 -56.94 13.68
C ALA A 707 12.17 -58.43 13.49
N ALA A 708 12.69 -59.10 14.52
CA ALA A 708 13.06 -60.52 14.47
C ALA A 708 11.86 -61.47 14.24
N GLY A 709 10.65 -61.06 14.65
CA GLY A 709 9.40 -61.81 14.58
C GLY A 709 8.93 -62.38 15.93
N ASN A 710 7.67 -62.85 15.98
CA ASN A 710 6.92 -63.03 17.23
C ASN A 710 6.44 -64.48 17.46
N ASP A 711 7.23 -65.48 17.07
CA ASP A 711 6.83 -66.89 17.07
C ASP A 711 7.66 -67.78 18.04
N ASN A 712 8.54 -67.18 18.85
CA ASN A 712 9.53 -67.88 19.69
C ASN A 712 10.34 -68.93 18.89
N SER A 713 10.81 -68.52 17.70
CA SER A 713 11.47 -69.36 16.71
C SER A 713 12.66 -68.64 16.06
N GLY A 714 13.14 -69.11 14.90
CA GLY A 714 14.19 -68.42 14.13
C GLY A 714 13.69 -67.11 13.51
N LEU A 715 14.63 -66.19 13.21
CA LEU A 715 14.34 -64.87 12.64
C LEU A 715 13.54 -64.93 11.33
N ARG A 716 12.75 -63.87 11.10
CA ARG A 716 12.01 -63.60 9.84
C ARG A 716 12.85 -62.77 8.88
N TYR A 717 12.46 -62.73 7.61
CA TYR A 717 12.98 -61.77 6.63
C TYR A 717 12.10 -60.50 6.65
N PRO A 718 12.65 -59.28 6.56
CA PRO A 718 14.02 -58.97 6.15
C PRO A 718 15.08 -59.03 7.25
N ALA A 719 14.74 -59.14 8.54
CA ALA A 719 15.71 -59.15 9.65
C ALA A 719 16.83 -60.20 9.53
N LYS A 720 16.64 -61.26 8.74
CA LYS A 720 17.66 -62.28 8.51
C LYS A 720 18.69 -61.92 7.40
N TYR A 721 18.49 -60.82 6.67
CA TYR A 721 19.46 -60.34 5.68
C TYR A 721 20.65 -59.68 6.36
N SER A 722 21.84 -59.83 5.77
CA SER A 722 23.09 -59.29 6.32
C SER A 722 23.15 -57.78 6.41
N GLU A 723 22.36 -57.10 5.59
CA GLU A 723 22.29 -55.65 5.46
C GLU A 723 21.35 -55.01 6.47
N THR A 724 20.62 -55.80 7.26
CA THR A 724 19.65 -55.30 8.23
C THR A 724 20.08 -55.62 9.65
N TYR A 725 19.86 -54.67 10.57
CA TYR A 725 19.94 -54.93 12.00
C TYR A 725 18.68 -55.66 12.47
N ALA A 726 18.86 -56.87 13.00
CA ALA A 726 17.80 -57.72 13.49
C ALA A 726 17.50 -57.47 14.97
N ILE A 727 16.27 -57.03 15.27
CA ILE A 727 15.89 -56.57 16.60
C ILE A 727 14.94 -57.54 17.31
N GLY A 728 15.37 -58.03 18.47
CA GLY A 728 14.57 -58.86 19.37
C GLY A 728 13.90 -58.03 20.47
N ALA A 729 12.91 -58.63 21.15
CA ALA A 729 12.13 -57.95 22.19
C ALA A 729 12.50 -58.44 23.60
N VAL A 730 12.63 -57.51 24.54
CA VAL A 730 12.76 -57.77 25.99
C VAL A 730 11.61 -57.20 26.81
N THR A 731 11.39 -57.80 27.98
CA THR A 731 10.46 -57.35 29.02
C THR A 731 11.09 -56.28 29.92
N TYR A 732 10.31 -55.69 30.83
CA TYR A 732 10.78 -54.70 31.81
C TYR A 732 12.04 -55.15 32.59
N ASP A 733 12.10 -56.42 32.98
CA ASP A 733 13.22 -57.02 33.70
C ASP A 733 14.34 -57.57 32.79
N TRP A 734 14.43 -57.06 31.55
CA TRP A 734 15.45 -57.40 30.55
C TRP A 734 15.50 -58.89 30.17
N GLN A 735 14.41 -59.64 30.38
CA GLN A 735 14.29 -61.00 29.88
C GLN A 735 13.82 -61.00 28.44
N ARG A 736 14.29 -61.96 27.63
CA ARG A 736 13.75 -62.14 26.28
C ARG A 736 12.25 -62.39 26.36
N SER A 737 11.48 -61.54 25.70
CA SER A 737 10.03 -61.65 25.62
C SER A 737 9.63 -63.03 25.10
N TYR A 738 8.59 -63.62 25.68
CA TYR A 738 8.22 -65.02 25.43
C TYR A 738 7.93 -65.33 23.95
N TYR A 739 7.54 -64.32 23.17
CA TYR A 739 7.24 -64.41 21.74
C TYR A 739 8.45 -64.09 20.85
N SER A 740 9.49 -63.42 21.34
CA SER A 740 10.57 -62.90 20.48
C SER A 740 11.30 -64.05 19.76
N ASN A 741 11.45 -63.97 18.45
CA ASN A 741 12.35 -64.86 17.73
C ASN A 741 13.82 -64.61 18.14
N TYR A 742 14.67 -65.61 17.88
CA TYR A 742 16.08 -65.62 18.28
C TYR A 742 16.94 -66.41 17.27
N GLY A 743 18.24 -66.14 17.24
CA GLY A 743 19.17 -66.79 16.31
C GLY A 743 20.57 -66.19 16.42
N SER A 744 21.52 -66.77 15.69
CA SER A 744 22.87 -66.22 15.58
C SER A 744 22.93 -64.96 14.73
N GLU A 745 21.89 -64.72 13.94
CA GLU A 745 21.69 -63.55 13.07
C GLU A 745 21.04 -62.37 13.82
N LEU A 746 20.75 -62.51 15.13
CA LEU A 746 20.17 -61.44 15.93
C LEU A 746 21.27 -60.46 16.35
N ASP A 747 21.09 -59.16 16.09
CA ASP A 747 22.10 -58.13 16.41
C ASP A 747 21.85 -57.50 17.78
N PHE A 748 20.63 -57.01 18.01
CA PHE A 748 20.27 -56.29 19.24
C PHE A 748 18.95 -56.77 19.82
N VAL A 749 18.70 -56.37 21.07
CA VAL A 749 17.39 -56.48 21.70
C VAL A 749 16.99 -55.13 22.28
N ALA A 750 15.70 -54.84 22.25
CA ALA A 750 15.13 -53.60 22.78
C ALA A 750 13.78 -53.87 23.46
N PRO A 751 13.27 -52.93 24.26
CA PRO A 751 11.98 -53.07 24.94
C PRO A 751 10.85 -53.41 23.98
N GLY A 752 10.24 -54.59 24.14
CA GLY A 752 9.09 -55.00 23.34
C GLY A 752 7.85 -55.33 24.17
N GLY A 753 8.02 -55.48 25.49
CA GLY A 753 6.94 -55.61 26.47
C GLY A 753 6.35 -56.99 26.70
N ASP A 754 5.55 -57.11 27.76
CA ASP A 754 4.75 -58.30 28.08
C ASP A 754 3.44 -57.88 28.76
N MET A 755 2.38 -57.73 27.95
CA MET A 755 1.04 -57.32 28.38
C MET A 755 0.32 -58.32 29.30
N ARG A 756 0.99 -59.39 29.76
CA ARG A 756 0.44 -60.36 30.71
C ARG A 756 0.77 -60.02 32.16
N TYR A 757 1.74 -59.14 32.37
CA TYR A 757 2.28 -58.81 33.68
C TYR A 757 2.41 -57.30 33.85
N ASP A 758 2.49 -56.92 35.12
CA ASP A 758 2.79 -55.60 35.67
C ASP A 758 3.96 -55.89 36.62
N LEU A 759 5.19 -55.71 36.14
CA LEU A 759 6.41 -56.08 36.87
C LEU A 759 7.00 -54.90 37.65
N ASP A 760 6.64 -53.67 37.29
CA ASP A 760 7.03 -52.45 38.00
C ASP A 760 6.01 -52.02 39.09
N ASP A 761 4.85 -52.67 39.17
CA ASP A 761 3.78 -52.45 40.15
C ASP A 761 3.19 -51.02 40.06
N ASP A 762 3.17 -50.45 38.84
CA ASP A 762 2.61 -49.13 38.53
C ASP A 762 1.06 -49.17 38.37
N GLY A 763 0.49 -50.37 38.23
CA GLY A 763 -0.94 -50.62 38.06
C GLY A 763 -1.38 -50.77 36.60
N ASN A 764 -0.47 -50.67 35.64
CA ASN A 764 -0.62 -50.91 34.22
C ASN A 764 0.09 -52.20 33.80
N VAL A 765 -0.13 -52.65 32.57
CA VAL A 765 0.61 -53.81 32.04
C VAL A 765 1.90 -53.33 31.37
N ASP A 766 2.98 -54.11 31.44
CA ASP A 766 4.30 -53.77 30.88
C ASP A 766 4.34 -53.89 29.33
N GLY A 767 3.33 -53.38 28.63
CA GLY A 767 3.38 -53.17 27.19
C GLY A 767 4.20 -51.94 26.83
N VAL A 768 4.50 -51.76 25.56
CA VAL A 768 5.04 -50.50 25.03
C VAL A 768 3.88 -49.55 24.78
N LEU A 769 3.80 -48.47 25.56
CA LEU A 769 2.82 -47.41 25.38
C LEU A 769 3.29 -46.42 24.31
N SER A 770 2.44 -46.16 23.32
CA SER A 770 2.69 -45.18 22.24
C SER A 770 1.39 -44.71 21.56
N THR A 771 1.50 -43.78 20.61
CA THR A 771 0.37 -43.24 19.81
C THR A 771 -0.29 -44.30 18.96
N SER A 772 -1.61 -44.38 18.93
CA SER A 772 -2.30 -45.26 17.96
C SER A 772 -3.73 -44.77 17.71
N TRP A 773 -4.46 -45.52 16.91
CA TRP A 773 -5.84 -45.19 16.53
C TRP A 773 -6.62 -46.45 16.18
N SER A 774 -7.94 -46.42 16.38
CA SER A 774 -8.86 -47.39 15.80
C SER A 774 -10.17 -46.72 15.38
N ILE A 775 -10.96 -47.37 14.51
CA ILE A 775 -12.24 -46.85 14.02
C ILE A 775 -13.18 -46.48 15.18
N ASN A 776 -13.25 -47.32 16.22
CA ASN A 776 -14.16 -47.09 17.35
C ASN A 776 -13.61 -46.15 18.42
N SER A 777 -12.30 -46.12 18.63
CA SER A 777 -11.69 -45.37 19.73
C SER A 777 -11.16 -44.00 19.31
N GLY A 778 -10.96 -43.77 18.01
CA GLY A 778 -10.27 -42.57 17.52
C GLY A 778 -8.78 -42.59 17.88
N ASN A 779 -8.15 -41.40 17.81
CA ASN A 779 -6.74 -41.20 18.15
C ASN A 779 -6.57 -41.29 19.68
N GLY A 780 -5.51 -41.96 20.14
CA GLY A 780 -5.20 -42.12 21.56
C GLY A 780 -3.90 -42.86 21.80
N TYR A 781 -3.63 -43.22 23.06
CA TYR A 781 -2.40 -43.88 23.47
C TYR A 781 -2.72 -45.30 23.94
N PHE A 782 -1.98 -46.29 23.43
CA PHE A 782 -2.31 -47.69 23.64
C PHE A 782 -1.06 -48.54 23.88
N TYR A 783 -1.19 -49.51 24.79
CA TYR A 783 -0.17 -50.53 25.04
C TYR A 783 -0.20 -51.59 23.94
N MET A 784 0.97 -51.88 23.37
CA MET A 784 1.21 -53.01 22.46
C MET A 784 2.40 -53.84 22.92
N GLN A 785 2.56 -55.05 22.38
CA GLN A 785 3.77 -55.85 22.57
C GLN A 785 4.22 -56.49 21.26
N GLY A 786 5.52 -56.62 21.08
CA GLY A 786 6.09 -57.31 19.92
C GLY A 786 7.54 -56.92 19.66
N THR A 787 8.23 -57.72 18.83
CA THR A 787 9.49 -57.29 18.20
C THR A 787 9.26 -56.08 17.29
N SER A 788 8.04 -55.91 16.80
CA SER A 788 7.57 -54.72 16.08
C SER A 788 7.52 -53.45 16.92
N MET A 789 7.43 -53.57 18.26
CA MET A 789 7.52 -52.45 19.20
C MET A 789 8.95 -52.24 19.71
N ALA A 790 9.84 -53.23 19.57
CA ALA A 790 11.26 -53.12 19.94
C ALA A 790 12.11 -52.50 18.82
N ALA A 791 11.85 -52.85 17.55
CA ALA A 791 12.53 -52.27 16.39
C ALA A 791 12.51 -50.72 16.35
N PRO A 792 11.39 -50.03 16.63
CA PRO A 792 11.36 -48.57 16.65
C PRO A 792 12.16 -47.93 17.78
N HIS A 793 12.57 -48.64 18.84
CA HIS A 793 13.49 -48.06 19.83
C HIS A 793 14.93 -47.98 19.33
N VAL A 794 15.29 -48.84 18.37
CA VAL A 794 16.63 -48.89 17.77
C VAL A 794 16.71 -47.99 16.54
N SER A 795 15.56 -47.67 15.94
CA SER A 795 15.44 -46.82 14.75
C SER A 795 15.47 -45.34 15.11
#